data_AF-A0A8H5I4F6-F1
#
_entry.id   AF-A0A8H5I4F6-F1
#
_cell.length_a   1.000
_cell.length_b   1.000
_cell.length_c   1.000
_cell.angle_alpha   90.00
_cell.angle_beta   90.00
_cell.angle_gamma   90.00
#
_symmetry.space_group_name_H-M   'P 1'
#
loop_
_entity.id
_entity.type
_entity.pdbx_description
1 polymer ?
#
loop_
_entity_poly.entity_id
_entity_poly.type
_entity_poly.pdbx_seq_one_letter_code
_entity_poly.pdbx_strand_id
1 'polypeptide(L)'
;MSTYIDTILENPQYAVLSAISLITILVVNFSFFAHEDKYPFLIPKKPLELTDRRVVKEFLANSKSLLANAQTVYKDQPYRAYTELGNVLVIPPSWVDALKSSRQLDFLIPAKDDAHEYIPGFNPFGFDPKMPTVINKYITKALTRITGPVSEESSLAIRDCLTDSAEWHAIRPQADLIRVVSRVSSRIFMGEELCRDEEWNRTSSEYTLLAFSYGGHLREYPRWLRSYIHWFLPQCWAIRAKLNEARQCLKPHIERRNAIKQKALAEGKPCPFDDSLEWFEKEYEKHDPAKEQIAVSIVAYHTTSDLLAETLLNLCQHPELFQELREEIITVLTAEGGLTKAAMYNLKLMDSVVKESQRLRPILLGAFRRVATADVTLPNGDILRKGDKIIGNMSHMWDSDTYDNALEFDPYRFVKMRQTGDDKKAHLVSTSAEHLGFGHGVHACPGRFFAANEIKILLCHLLLKYEWKLPEGCTPRPSHSGFKLLGDYSTNLLVRRRTEELDIDSLSRSFIDIYNSRILLFQIIMNIDYYERIAENLQFNNTPVMIATNACFIIGFLQYTYAIRLLIRDGQGPIPFWMQTFYVAHELTFVYLFAEAAPRYDYHWFFVSTSLSLAVWAVLEIFCMWYTIQSPKDRIATFSPLFGKQPATSSILMYTLFLQLAMFAVVWIMIEFLDAGSFMLTGALTNVLMIIGPTHEYLSRGSRNGLSIGFCLTNVACAIWTFAPFSLGAAMLPEIFDQPMMYVAGVILFGYSVWLTTVVASYPPKTATKGQSTPIW
;
A
#
# COMPACT_ATOMS: atom_id res chain seq x y z
N MET A 1 14.75 40.31 -45.72
CA MET A 1 15.50 39.04 -45.92
C MET A 1 15.96 38.88 -47.37
N SER A 2 15.21 39.35 -48.39
CA SER A 2 15.65 39.24 -49.80
C SER A 2 16.90 40.05 -50.14
N THR A 3 17.04 41.28 -49.61
CA THR A 3 18.20 42.15 -49.91
C THR A 3 19.57 41.59 -49.49
N TYR A 4 19.61 40.75 -48.44
CA TYR A 4 20.85 40.10 -48.01
C TYR A 4 21.18 38.84 -48.83
N ILE A 5 20.17 38.15 -49.35
CA ILE A 5 20.35 36.96 -50.18
C ILE A 5 20.89 37.36 -51.56
N ASP A 6 20.39 38.45 -52.13
CA ASP A 6 20.86 38.97 -53.41
C ASP A 6 22.33 39.42 -53.34
N THR A 7 22.74 40.04 -52.23
CA THR A 7 24.14 40.48 -52.00
C THR A 7 25.11 39.28 -51.92
N ILE A 8 24.66 38.15 -51.37
CA ILE A 8 25.44 36.91 -51.26
C ILE A 8 25.51 36.18 -52.61
N LEU A 9 24.44 36.22 -53.41
CA LEU A 9 24.37 35.56 -54.72
C LEU A 9 25.19 36.31 -55.81
N GLU A 10 25.27 37.64 -55.74
CA GLU A 10 26.04 38.46 -56.69
C GLU A 10 27.55 38.46 -56.42
N ASN A 11 27.99 37.98 -55.26
CA ASN A 11 29.39 38.03 -54.83
C ASN A 11 29.89 36.63 -54.42
N PRO A 12 30.40 35.82 -55.36
CA PRO A 12 30.81 34.42 -55.11
C PRO A 12 31.88 34.29 -54.01
N GLN A 13 32.64 35.36 -53.78
CA GLN A 13 33.63 35.48 -52.71
C GLN A 13 33.04 35.41 -51.29
N TYR A 14 31.81 35.91 -51.04
CA TYR A 14 31.17 35.74 -49.72
C TYR A 14 30.63 34.33 -49.49
N ALA A 15 30.15 33.66 -50.55
CA ALA A 15 29.73 32.26 -50.46
C ALA A 15 30.92 31.34 -50.16
N VAL A 16 32.08 31.59 -50.81
CA VAL A 16 33.33 30.88 -50.53
C VAL A 16 33.85 31.17 -49.12
N LEU A 17 33.84 32.43 -48.67
CA LEU A 17 34.28 32.78 -47.31
C LEU A 17 33.38 32.17 -46.24
N SER A 18 32.06 32.12 -46.49
CA SER A 18 31.08 31.49 -45.59
C SER A 18 31.27 29.98 -45.55
N ALA A 19 31.49 29.33 -46.70
CA ALA A 19 31.79 27.90 -46.77
C ALA A 19 33.11 27.56 -46.07
N ILE A 20 34.18 28.35 -46.29
CA ILE A 20 35.46 28.18 -45.60
C ILE A 20 35.30 28.40 -44.10
N SER A 21 34.53 29.41 -43.68
CA SER A 21 34.27 29.66 -42.25
C SER A 21 33.48 28.52 -41.62
N LEU A 22 32.47 27.98 -42.32
CA LEU A 22 31.69 26.83 -41.86
C LEU A 22 32.56 25.57 -41.76
N ILE A 23 33.39 25.30 -42.77
CA ILE A 23 34.34 24.18 -42.81
C ILE A 23 35.39 24.35 -41.72
N THR A 24 35.90 25.56 -41.49
CA THR A 24 36.89 25.85 -40.44
C THR A 24 36.27 25.69 -39.07
N ILE A 25 35.05 26.17 -38.84
CA ILE A 25 34.32 25.95 -37.59
C ILE A 25 34.06 24.45 -37.37
N LEU A 26 33.73 23.69 -38.42
CA LEU A 26 33.55 22.23 -38.35
C LEU A 26 34.87 21.50 -38.07
N VAL A 27 35.98 21.89 -38.70
CA VAL A 27 37.31 21.29 -38.52
C VAL A 27 37.92 21.68 -37.18
N VAL A 28 37.76 22.92 -36.72
CA VAL A 28 38.19 23.37 -35.39
C VAL A 28 37.35 22.69 -34.31
N ASN A 29 36.03 22.54 -34.48
CA ASN A 29 35.24 21.71 -33.58
C ASN A 29 35.70 20.24 -33.59
N PHE A 30 36.07 19.71 -34.74
CA PHE A 30 36.53 18.32 -34.87
C PHE A 30 37.91 18.08 -34.21
N SER A 31 38.85 19.00 -34.39
CA SER A 31 40.23 18.87 -33.88
C SER A 31 40.38 19.21 -32.40
N PHE A 32 39.55 20.10 -31.84
CA PHE A 32 39.64 20.50 -30.42
C PHE A 32 38.69 19.73 -29.49
N PHE A 33 37.60 19.13 -30.00
CA PHE A 33 36.65 18.36 -29.18
C PHE A 33 36.77 16.84 -29.33
N ALA A 34 37.79 16.34 -30.03
CA ALA A 34 38.24 14.96 -29.88
C ALA A 34 38.93 14.80 -28.51
N HIS A 35 38.15 14.80 -27.43
CA HIS A 35 38.65 14.40 -26.13
C HIS A 35 39.09 12.94 -26.21
N GLU A 36 40.36 12.67 -25.87
CA GLU A 36 40.77 11.33 -25.47
C GLU A 36 39.99 10.96 -24.21
N ASP A 37 38.88 10.24 -24.37
CA ASP A 37 38.09 9.72 -23.27
C ASP A 37 38.93 8.66 -22.54
N LYS A 38 39.05 8.80 -21.22
CA LYS A 38 39.82 7.88 -20.35
C LYS A 38 39.32 6.43 -20.43
N TYR A 39 38.05 6.24 -20.76
CA TYR A 39 37.38 4.95 -20.75
C TYR A 39 37.24 4.37 -22.17
N PRO A 40 37.38 3.03 -22.32
CA PRO A 40 37.22 2.40 -23.62
C PRO A 40 35.78 2.58 -24.13
N PHE A 41 35.62 2.68 -25.45
CA PHE A 41 34.30 2.66 -26.09
C PHE A 41 33.90 1.23 -26.43
N LEU A 42 32.65 0.86 -26.12
CA LEU A 42 32.08 -0.44 -26.45
C LEU A 42 32.12 -0.72 -27.96
N ILE A 43 31.73 0.28 -28.76
CA ILE A 43 31.88 0.27 -30.22
C ILE A 43 32.57 1.60 -30.60
N PRO A 44 33.86 1.57 -30.95
CA PRO A 44 34.57 2.78 -31.35
C PRO A 44 34.10 3.27 -32.73
N LYS A 45 34.22 4.59 -32.94
CA LYS A 45 34.04 5.20 -34.26
C LYS A 45 35.22 4.87 -35.17
N LYS A 46 34.96 4.81 -36.47
CA LYS A 46 36.02 4.70 -37.48
C LYS A 46 36.72 6.07 -37.64
N PRO A 47 37.98 6.09 -38.11
CA PRO A 47 38.62 7.34 -38.48
C PRO A 47 37.75 8.13 -39.47
N LEU A 48 37.61 9.45 -39.26
CA LEU A 48 36.79 10.37 -40.07
C LEU A 48 35.27 10.14 -40.03
N GLU A 49 34.76 9.33 -39.09
CA GLU A 49 33.32 9.14 -38.91
C GLU A 49 32.68 10.32 -38.16
N LEU A 50 31.94 11.15 -38.89
CA LEU A 50 31.35 12.40 -38.37
C LEU A 50 30.06 12.21 -37.56
N THR A 51 29.40 11.05 -37.66
CA THR A 51 28.08 10.83 -37.03
C THR A 51 28.05 9.55 -36.21
N ASP A 52 27.25 9.54 -35.15
CA ASP A 52 27.08 8.38 -34.28
C ASP A 52 26.15 7.31 -34.89
N ARG A 53 25.60 7.55 -36.09
CA ARG A 53 24.52 6.74 -36.66
C ARG A 53 24.87 5.26 -36.81
N ARG A 54 26.08 4.93 -37.28
CA ARG A 54 26.51 3.53 -37.43
C ARG A 54 26.64 2.86 -36.08
N VAL A 55 27.41 3.45 -35.17
CA VAL A 55 27.67 2.88 -33.83
C VAL A 55 26.38 2.72 -33.03
N VAL A 56 25.46 3.69 -33.11
CA VAL A 56 24.13 3.59 -32.50
C VAL A 56 23.29 2.50 -33.16
N LYS A 57 23.29 2.38 -34.49
CA LYS A 57 22.56 1.31 -35.19
C LYS A 57 23.08 -0.08 -34.84
N GLU A 58 24.40 -0.21 -34.70
CA GLU A 58 25.08 -1.44 -34.31
C GLU A 58 24.78 -1.81 -32.84
N PHE A 59 24.78 -0.82 -31.94
CA PHE A 59 24.32 -0.99 -30.57
C PHE A 59 22.85 -1.40 -30.51
N LEU A 60 21.96 -0.72 -31.25
CA LEU A 60 20.54 -1.04 -31.31
C LEU A 60 20.30 -2.50 -31.69
N ALA A 61 21.02 -3.01 -32.70
CA ALA A 61 20.84 -4.35 -33.22
C ALA A 61 21.45 -5.48 -32.36
N ASN A 62 22.46 -5.18 -31.55
CA ASN A 62 23.25 -6.21 -30.84
C ASN A 62 23.43 -5.95 -29.33
N SER A 63 22.70 -5.00 -28.75
CA SER A 63 22.89 -4.53 -27.37
C SER A 63 22.95 -5.64 -26.32
N LYS A 64 22.10 -6.68 -26.44
CA LYS A 64 22.06 -7.79 -25.49
C LYS A 64 23.40 -8.52 -25.41
N SER A 65 23.96 -8.91 -26.57
CA SER A 65 25.24 -9.63 -26.63
C SER A 65 26.41 -8.71 -26.31
N LEU A 66 26.38 -7.46 -26.78
CA LEU A 66 27.42 -6.48 -26.52
C LEU A 66 27.56 -6.19 -25.03
N LEU A 67 26.45 -5.96 -24.31
CA LEU A 67 26.47 -5.67 -22.88
C LEU A 67 26.90 -6.88 -22.04
N ALA A 68 26.45 -8.09 -22.40
CA ALA A 68 26.88 -9.33 -21.75
C ALA A 68 28.38 -9.60 -21.94
N ASN A 69 28.88 -9.44 -23.17
CA ASN A 69 30.31 -9.57 -23.45
C ASN A 69 31.12 -8.48 -22.72
N ALA A 70 30.62 -7.25 -22.69
CA ALA A 70 31.25 -6.15 -21.97
C ALA A 70 31.34 -6.41 -20.46
N GLN A 71 30.32 -7.04 -19.86
CA GLN A 71 30.36 -7.46 -18.47
C GLN A 71 31.52 -8.43 -18.20
N THR A 72 31.74 -9.39 -19.12
CA THR A 72 32.84 -10.36 -19.00
C THR A 72 34.21 -9.72 -19.20
N VAL A 73 34.34 -8.82 -20.17
CA VAL A 73 35.63 -8.20 -20.56
C VAL A 73 36.05 -7.11 -19.58
N TYR A 74 35.14 -6.20 -19.24
CA TYR A 74 35.47 -5.02 -18.42
C TYR A 74 35.26 -5.25 -16.92
N LYS A 75 34.41 -6.20 -16.51
CA LYS A 75 34.08 -6.51 -15.11
C LYS A 75 33.73 -5.24 -14.30
N ASP A 76 34.65 -4.77 -13.44
CA ASP A 76 34.50 -3.58 -12.61
C ASP A 76 35.00 -2.28 -13.27
N GLN A 77 35.52 -2.34 -14.49
CA GLN A 77 35.94 -1.17 -15.25
C GLN A 77 34.74 -0.55 -15.99
N PRO A 78 34.45 0.75 -15.80
CA PRO A 78 33.42 1.42 -16.58
C PRO A 78 33.90 1.69 -18.03
N TYR A 79 32.95 1.81 -18.96
CA TYR A 79 33.20 2.00 -20.38
C TYR A 79 32.17 2.94 -21.02
N ARG A 80 32.52 3.61 -22.11
CA ARG A 80 31.61 4.51 -22.85
C ARG A 80 30.81 3.73 -23.91
N ALA A 81 29.58 4.15 -24.17
CA ALA A 81 28.78 3.61 -25.25
C ALA A 81 27.98 4.71 -25.97
N TYR A 82 27.96 4.65 -27.30
CA TYR A 82 27.03 5.43 -28.12
C TYR A 82 25.73 4.64 -28.27
N THR A 83 24.64 5.20 -27.73
CA THR A 83 23.35 4.50 -27.63
C THR A 83 22.23 5.37 -28.18
N GLU A 84 21.00 4.85 -28.23
CA GLU A 84 19.81 5.63 -28.58
C GLU A 84 19.51 6.77 -27.58
N LEU A 85 20.16 6.76 -26.41
CA LEU A 85 20.07 7.78 -25.37
C LEU A 85 21.23 8.80 -25.43
N GLY A 86 22.11 8.66 -26.42
CA GLY A 86 23.34 9.45 -26.61
C GLY A 86 24.59 8.74 -26.10
N ASN A 87 25.67 9.52 -25.93
CA ASN A 87 26.91 9.04 -25.30
C ASN A 87 26.70 8.88 -23.80
N VAL A 88 26.95 7.69 -23.27
CA VAL A 88 26.76 7.34 -21.85
C VAL A 88 28.00 6.64 -21.31
N LEU A 89 28.26 6.83 -20.01
CA LEU A 89 29.21 6.02 -19.26
C LEU A 89 28.47 4.83 -18.64
N VAL A 90 28.78 3.63 -19.08
CA VAL A 90 28.24 2.40 -18.49
C VAL A 90 29.08 2.07 -17.25
N ILE A 91 28.42 2.03 -16.10
CA ILE A 91 29.05 1.74 -14.80
C ILE A 91 28.89 0.28 -14.42
N PRO A 92 29.85 -0.29 -13.67
CA PRO A 92 29.73 -1.66 -13.17
C PRO A 92 28.59 -1.78 -12.13
N PRO A 93 27.99 -2.97 -11.97
CA PRO A 93 26.91 -3.21 -11.01
C PRO A 93 27.32 -2.89 -9.56
N SER A 94 28.58 -3.15 -9.21
CA SER A 94 29.16 -2.90 -7.87
C SER A 94 29.06 -1.43 -7.43
N TRP A 95 28.94 -0.49 -8.37
CA TRP A 95 28.84 0.94 -8.07
C TRP A 95 27.41 1.42 -7.87
N VAL A 96 26.42 0.62 -8.25
CA VAL A 96 24.99 1.01 -8.15
C VAL A 96 24.64 1.37 -6.71
N ASP A 97 25.10 0.59 -5.74
CA ASP A 97 24.81 0.84 -4.32
C ASP A 97 25.42 2.14 -3.80
N ALA A 98 26.63 2.49 -4.24
CA ALA A 98 27.29 3.73 -3.87
C ALA A 98 26.60 4.96 -4.49
N LEU A 99 26.04 4.82 -5.70
CA LEU A 99 25.51 5.94 -6.48
C LEU A 99 24.00 6.11 -6.35
N LYS A 100 23.25 5.09 -5.90
CA LYS A 100 21.77 5.09 -5.92
C LYS A 100 21.09 6.21 -5.14
N SER A 101 21.77 6.74 -4.12
CA SER A 101 21.25 7.78 -3.22
C SER A 101 21.93 9.13 -3.42
N SER A 102 22.78 9.28 -4.45
CA SER A 102 23.46 10.54 -4.72
C SER A 102 22.47 11.61 -5.20
N ARG A 103 22.44 12.75 -4.51
CA ARG A 103 21.60 13.91 -4.89
C ARG A 103 22.11 14.65 -6.12
N GLN A 104 23.39 14.44 -6.47
CA GLN A 104 24.02 15.06 -7.64
C GLN A 104 23.79 14.24 -8.92
N LEU A 105 23.13 13.09 -8.80
CA LEU A 105 22.78 12.21 -9.90
C LEU A 105 21.26 12.18 -10.06
N ASP A 106 20.75 12.88 -11.08
CA ASP A 106 19.31 13.05 -11.30
C ASP A 106 18.76 12.03 -12.30
N PHE A 107 17.62 11.43 -11.97
CA PHE A 107 16.90 10.49 -12.83
C PHE A 107 15.83 11.15 -13.71
N LEU A 108 15.21 12.24 -13.26
CA LEU A 108 14.07 12.86 -13.93
C LEU A 108 14.49 13.60 -15.19
N ILE A 109 15.62 14.30 -15.17
CA ILE A 109 16.15 15.02 -16.34
C ILE A 109 16.33 14.06 -17.54
N PRO A 110 17.08 12.94 -17.43
CA PRO A 110 17.20 12.02 -18.56
C PRO A 110 15.87 11.34 -18.88
N ALA A 111 15.03 11.01 -17.89
CA ALA A 111 13.71 10.42 -18.16
C ALA A 111 12.83 11.33 -19.03
N LYS A 112 12.77 12.64 -18.73
CA LYS A 112 12.00 13.64 -19.47
C LYS A 112 12.52 13.86 -20.88
N ASP A 113 13.84 13.89 -21.04
CA ASP A 113 14.50 14.02 -22.33
C ASP A 113 14.26 12.79 -23.21
N ASP A 114 14.46 11.60 -22.65
CA ASP A 114 14.28 10.32 -23.34
C ASP A 114 12.84 10.12 -23.80
N ALA A 115 11.88 10.64 -23.03
CA ALA A 115 10.46 10.50 -23.28
C ALA A 115 9.88 11.66 -24.12
N HIS A 116 10.72 12.63 -24.51
CA HIS A 116 10.36 13.78 -25.34
C HIS A 116 9.26 14.68 -24.72
N GLU A 117 9.21 14.81 -23.39
CA GLU A 117 8.17 15.60 -22.69
C GLU A 117 8.03 17.03 -23.23
N TYR A 118 9.14 17.63 -23.63
CA TYR A 118 9.22 18.99 -24.17
C TYR A 118 8.50 19.16 -25.52
N ILE A 119 8.09 18.07 -26.18
CA ILE A 119 7.32 18.08 -27.43
C ILE A 119 5.83 18.01 -27.09
N PRO A 120 5.00 18.98 -27.54
CA PRO A 120 3.57 18.95 -27.26
C PRO A 120 2.92 17.67 -27.79
N GLY A 121 2.18 17.00 -26.92
CA GLY A 121 1.58 15.69 -27.18
C GLY A 121 2.29 14.56 -26.45
N PHE A 122 3.61 14.67 -26.21
CA PHE A 122 4.40 13.69 -25.44
C PHE A 122 4.45 14.02 -23.93
N ASN A 123 3.77 15.08 -23.49
CA ASN A 123 3.78 15.53 -22.10
C ASN A 123 3.38 14.44 -21.08
N PRO A 124 2.42 13.52 -21.34
CA PRO A 124 2.12 12.40 -20.43
C PRO A 124 3.31 11.49 -20.10
N PHE A 125 4.32 11.42 -20.98
CA PHE A 125 5.51 10.59 -20.81
C PHE A 125 6.59 11.21 -19.91
N GLY A 126 6.48 12.50 -19.59
CA GLY A 126 7.50 13.22 -18.83
C GLY A 126 7.55 12.91 -17.34
N PHE A 127 6.46 12.34 -16.79
CA PHE A 127 6.27 12.08 -15.37
C PHE A 127 6.40 13.32 -14.48
N ASP A 128 5.30 13.72 -13.85
CA ASP A 128 5.36 14.77 -12.84
C ASP A 128 6.19 14.28 -11.62
N PRO A 129 7.10 15.10 -11.06
CA PRO A 129 7.89 14.74 -9.88
C PRO A 129 7.05 14.32 -8.66
N LYS A 130 5.77 14.73 -8.57
CA LYS A 130 4.84 14.34 -7.52
C LYS A 130 4.17 12.98 -7.76
N MET A 131 4.26 12.41 -8.96
CA MET A 131 3.59 11.14 -9.29
C MET A 131 4.02 9.97 -8.37
N PRO A 132 5.31 9.78 -8.02
CA PRO A 132 5.71 8.76 -7.05
C PRO A 132 5.05 8.95 -5.67
N THR A 133 4.81 10.19 -5.25
CA THR A 133 4.12 10.50 -3.99
C THR A 133 2.67 10.05 -4.06
N VAL A 134 1.96 10.33 -5.17
CA VAL A 134 0.59 9.85 -5.40
C VAL A 134 0.54 8.32 -5.33
N ILE A 135 1.46 7.65 -6.04
CA ILE A 135 1.50 6.18 -6.09
C ILE A 135 1.77 5.57 -4.70
N ASN A 136 2.79 6.07 -4.00
CA ASN A 136 3.15 5.54 -2.68
C ASN A 136 2.08 5.84 -1.62
N LYS A 137 1.46 7.02 -1.67
CA LYS A 137 0.47 7.46 -0.68
C LYS A 137 -0.87 6.75 -0.84
N TYR A 138 -1.36 6.61 -2.08
CA TYR A 138 -2.71 6.13 -2.35
C TYR A 138 -2.75 4.68 -2.84
N ILE A 139 -1.96 4.31 -3.86
CA ILE A 139 -2.04 2.96 -4.46
C ILE A 139 -1.55 1.89 -3.48
N THR A 140 -0.39 2.10 -2.84
CA THR A 140 0.19 1.08 -1.93
C THR A 140 -0.72 0.82 -0.72
N LYS A 141 -1.44 1.84 -0.24
CA LYS A 141 -2.41 1.71 0.86
C LYS A 141 -3.74 1.12 0.40
N ALA A 142 -4.14 1.36 -0.84
CA ALA A 142 -5.38 0.87 -1.41
C ALA A 142 -5.35 -0.63 -1.72
N LEU A 143 -4.17 -1.27 -1.82
CA LEU A 143 -3.99 -2.67 -2.21
C LEU A 143 -4.96 -3.62 -1.49
N THR A 144 -5.14 -3.50 -0.18
CA THR A 144 -6.03 -4.40 0.58
C THR A 144 -7.52 -4.22 0.26
N ARG A 145 -7.94 -3.02 -0.13
CA ARG A 145 -9.33 -2.72 -0.47
C ARG A 145 -9.66 -3.09 -1.92
N ILE A 146 -8.68 -2.96 -2.81
CA ILE A 146 -8.91 -3.17 -4.25
C ILE A 146 -8.76 -4.63 -4.69
N THR A 147 -8.15 -5.52 -3.88
CA THR A 147 -7.93 -6.92 -4.27
C THR A 147 -9.21 -7.64 -4.71
N GLY A 148 -10.32 -7.47 -3.99
CA GLY A 148 -11.62 -8.06 -4.36
C GLY A 148 -12.13 -7.55 -5.72
N PRO A 149 -12.35 -6.23 -5.88
CA PRO A 149 -12.76 -5.62 -7.15
C PRO A 149 -11.83 -5.94 -8.33
N VAL A 150 -10.52 -6.08 -8.07
CA VAL A 150 -9.51 -6.44 -9.08
C VAL A 150 -9.64 -7.90 -9.49
N SER A 151 -9.90 -8.81 -8.56
CA SER A 151 -10.15 -10.22 -8.85
C SER A 151 -11.42 -10.40 -9.68
N GLU A 152 -12.50 -9.71 -9.31
CA GLU A 152 -13.74 -9.72 -10.09
C GLU A 152 -13.51 -9.25 -11.52
N GLU A 153 -12.86 -8.09 -11.68
CA GLU A 153 -12.59 -7.54 -13.00
C GLU A 153 -11.59 -8.42 -13.78
N SER A 154 -10.65 -9.10 -13.10
CA SER A 154 -9.75 -10.07 -13.73
C SER A 154 -10.53 -11.24 -14.32
N SER A 155 -11.50 -11.80 -13.58
CA SER A 155 -12.36 -12.87 -14.07
C SER A 155 -13.11 -12.47 -15.35
N LEU A 156 -13.71 -11.27 -15.35
CA LEU A 156 -14.44 -10.73 -16.49
C LEU A 156 -13.52 -10.43 -17.68
N ALA A 157 -12.44 -9.69 -17.46
CA ALA A 157 -11.52 -9.27 -18.52
C ALA A 157 -10.84 -10.47 -19.19
N ILE A 158 -10.45 -11.49 -18.40
CA ILE A 158 -9.88 -12.73 -18.91
C ILE A 158 -10.92 -13.48 -19.75
N ARG A 159 -12.16 -13.64 -19.25
CA ARG A 159 -13.23 -14.30 -20.01
C ARG A 159 -13.51 -13.59 -21.33
N ASP A 160 -13.56 -12.26 -21.35
CA ASP A 160 -13.87 -11.50 -22.55
C ASP A 160 -12.74 -11.57 -23.60
N CYS A 161 -11.48 -11.71 -23.17
CA CYS A 161 -10.33 -11.81 -24.07
C CYS A 161 -10.01 -13.24 -24.48
N LEU A 162 -10.19 -14.23 -23.59
CA LEU A 162 -9.78 -15.63 -23.78
C LEU A 162 -10.94 -16.61 -23.97
N THR A 163 -12.19 -16.16 -23.82
CA THR A 163 -13.42 -16.96 -23.93
C THR A 163 -13.56 -18.08 -22.87
N ASP A 164 -14.75 -18.67 -22.74
CA ASP A 164 -14.97 -19.88 -21.92
C ASP A 164 -14.91 -21.17 -22.78
N SER A 165 -14.27 -21.13 -23.95
CA SER A 165 -14.18 -22.29 -24.85
C SER A 165 -13.38 -23.43 -24.23
N ALA A 166 -13.97 -24.63 -24.15
CA ALA A 166 -13.27 -25.86 -23.79
C ALA A 166 -12.32 -26.37 -24.90
N GLU A 167 -12.49 -25.85 -26.12
CA GLU A 167 -11.62 -26.16 -27.26
C GLU A 167 -10.37 -25.27 -27.26
N TRP A 168 -9.23 -25.88 -27.61
CA TRP A 168 -7.96 -25.18 -27.79
C TRP A 168 -8.06 -24.14 -28.89
N HIS A 169 -7.72 -22.91 -28.58
CA HIS A 169 -7.63 -21.83 -29.56
C HIS A 169 -6.39 -20.97 -29.29
N ALA A 170 -5.94 -20.27 -30.33
CA ALA A 170 -4.73 -19.47 -30.28
C ALA A 170 -5.04 -18.04 -29.82
N ILE A 171 -4.17 -17.53 -28.96
CA ILE A 171 -4.12 -16.12 -28.58
C ILE A 171 -2.75 -15.53 -28.91
N ARG A 172 -2.69 -14.22 -29.11
CA ARG A 172 -1.45 -13.44 -29.25
C ARG A 172 -1.13 -12.85 -27.88
N PRO A 173 -0.18 -13.42 -27.11
CA PRO A 173 -0.02 -13.10 -25.68
C PRO A 173 0.10 -11.60 -25.42
N GLN A 174 0.98 -10.92 -26.17
CA GLN A 174 1.21 -9.49 -26.01
C GLN A 174 -0.01 -8.62 -26.37
N ALA A 175 -0.82 -9.03 -27.36
CA ALA A 175 -1.97 -8.25 -27.83
C ALA A 175 -3.24 -8.50 -27.01
N ASP A 176 -3.43 -9.73 -26.52
CA ASP A 176 -4.63 -10.10 -25.77
C ASP A 176 -4.45 -9.84 -24.26
N LEU A 177 -3.26 -10.12 -23.70
CA LEU A 177 -3.02 -9.88 -22.27
C LEU A 177 -2.90 -8.39 -21.94
N ILE A 178 -2.45 -7.54 -22.87
CA ILE A 178 -2.48 -6.08 -22.63
C ILE A 178 -3.91 -5.57 -22.48
N ARG A 179 -4.90 -6.14 -23.19
CA ARG A 179 -6.32 -5.77 -23.05
C ARG A 179 -6.88 -6.19 -21.70
N VAL A 180 -6.48 -7.37 -21.21
CA VAL A 180 -6.81 -7.85 -19.86
C VAL A 180 -6.21 -6.89 -18.83
N VAL A 181 -4.90 -6.66 -18.89
CA VAL A 181 -4.18 -5.82 -17.93
C VAL A 181 -4.67 -4.38 -17.97
N SER A 182 -4.91 -3.79 -19.15
CA SER A 182 -5.38 -2.41 -19.25
C SER A 182 -6.71 -2.23 -18.53
N ARG A 183 -7.63 -3.19 -18.68
CA ARG A 183 -8.94 -3.17 -18.04
C ARG A 183 -8.83 -3.37 -16.52
N VAL A 184 -8.03 -4.34 -16.07
CA VAL A 184 -7.82 -4.63 -14.64
C VAL A 184 -7.11 -3.48 -13.93
N SER A 185 -6.06 -2.92 -14.54
CA SER A 185 -5.38 -1.72 -14.04
C SER A 185 -6.32 -0.51 -14.00
N SER A 186 -7.15 -0.31 -15.03
CA SER A 186 -8.14 0.78 -15.05
C SER A 186 -9.17 0.66 -13.93
N ARG A 187 -9.55 -0.55 -13.50
CA ARG A 187 -10.46 -0.76 -12.35
C ARG A 187 -9.92 -0.11 -11.08
N ILE A 188 -8.60 -0.14 -10.93
CA ILE A 188 -7.89 0.38 -9.77
C ILE A 188 -7.77 1.90 -9.86
N PHE A 189 -7.39 2.41 -11.03
CA PHE A 189 -7.10 3.84 -11.19
C PHE A 189 -8.34 4.70 -11.41
N MET A 190 -9.43 4.13 -11.94
CA MET A 190 -10.54 4.91 -12.48
C MET A 190 -11.92 4.39 -12.03
N GLY A 191 -11.96 3.35 -11.20
CA GLY A 191 -13.20 2.76 -10.70
C GLY A 191 -13.92 1.89 -11.72
N GLU A 192 -15.16 1.50 -11.41
CA GLU A 192 -15.93 0.51 -12.19
C GLU A 192 -16.35 0.99 -13.57
N GLU A 193 -16.82 2.23 -13.61
CA GLU A 193 -17.47 2.79 -14.78
C GLU A 193 -16.44 2.97 -15.90
N LEU A 194 -15.33 3.65 -15.59
CA LEU A 194 -14.29 3.97 -16.57
C LEU A 194 -13.45 2.76 -16.97
N CYS A 195 -13.31 1.74 -16.11
CA CYS A 195 -12.58 0.55 -16.51
C CYS A 195 -13.32 -0.31 -17.53
N ARG A 196 -14.65 -0.16 -17.60
CA ARG A 196 -15.51 -0.85 -18.57
C ARG A 196 -15.88 0.04 -19.76
N ASP A 197 -15.41 1.29 -19.79
CA ASP A 197 -15.62 2.19 -20.91
C ASP A 197 -14.70 1.80 -22.09
N GLU A 198 -15.32 1.33 -23.19
CA GLU A 198 -14.58 0.86 -24.35
C GLU A 198 -13.84 2.00 -25.07
N GLU A 199 -14.40 3.20 -25.09
CA GLU A 199 -13.80 4.36 -25.76
C GLU A 199 -12.53 4.81 -25.04
N TRP A 200 -12.57 4.87 -23.71
CA TRP A 200 -11.42 5.19 -22.88
C TRP A 200 -10.31 4.14 -23.01
N ASN A 201 -10.65 2.86 -22.84
CA ASN A 201 -9.68 1.76 -22.93
C ASN A 201 -9.01 1.71 -24.31
N ARG A 202 -9.78 1.92 -25.38
CA ARG A 202 -9.25 2.02 -26.75
C ARG A 202 -8.33 3.24 -26.89
N THR A 203 -8.80 4.43 -26.50
CA THR A 203 -8.08 5.69 -26.70
C THR A 203 -6.76 5.73 -25.92
N SER A 204 -6.78 5.31 -24.64
CA SER A 204 -5.58 5.28 -23.79
C SER A 204 -4.55 4.26 -24.27
N SER A 205 -4.99 3.08 -24.73
CA SER A 205 -4.12 2.06 -25.31
C SER A 205 -3.50 2.50 -26.64
N GLU A 206 -4.32 3.02 -27.56
CA GLU A 206 -3.87 3.54 -28.86
C GLU A 206 -2.89 4.70 -28.69
N TYR A 207 -3.19 5.64 -27.79
CA TYR A 207 -2.28 6.75 -27.48
C TYR A 207 -0.90 6.23 -27.10
N THR A 208 -0.85 5.23 -26.22
CA THR A 208 0.42 4.73 -25.69
C THR A 208 1.25 4.03 -26.76
N LEU A 209 0.62 3.22 -27.61
CA LEU A 209 1.28 2.56 -28.75
C LEU A 209 1.85 3.59 -29.73
N LEU A 210 1.07 4.63 -30.07
CA LEU A 210 1.50 5.71 -30.96
C LEU A 210 2.69 6.47 -30.36
N ALA A 211 2.63 6.81 -29.08
CA ALA A 211 3.68 7.53 -28.39
C ALA A 211 5.01 6.75 -28.34
N PHE A 212 4.98 5.45 -28.05
CA PHE A 212 6.19 4.62 -28.09
C PHE A 212 6.80 4.53 -29.49
N SER A 213 5.96 4.29 -30.51
CA SER A 213 6.38 4.19 -31.91
C SER A 213 7.00 5.50 -32.41
N TYR A 214 6.27 6.62 -32.27
CA TYR A 214 6.69 7.90 -32.81
C TYR A 214 7.81 8.55 -32.01
N GLY A 215 7.90 8.27 -30.71
CA GLY A 215 9.08 8.61 -29.91
C GLY A 215 10.35 7.92 -30.43
N GLY A 216 10.23 6.73 -31.03
CA GLY A 216 11.31 6.07 -31.79
C GLY A 216 11.75 6.90 -32.99
N HIS A 217 10.81 7.30 -33.86
CA HIS A 217 11.10 8.11 -35.04
C HIS A 217 11.72 9.47 -34.74
N LEU A 218 11.30 10.13 -33.64
CA LEU A 218 11.93 11.39 -33.21
C LEU A 218 13.42 11.23 -32.89
N ARG A 219 13.87 10.03 -32.48
CA ARG A 219 15.27 9.75 -32.22
C ARG A 219 16.14 9.69 -33.47
N GLU A 220 15.56 9.52 -34.66
CA GLU A 220 16.27 9.54 -35.94
C GLU A 220 16.81 10.94 -36.29
N TYR A 221 16.20 11.98 -35.72
CA TYR A 221 16.61 13.37 -35.86
C TYR A 221 17.56 13.80 -34.71
N PRO A 222 18.56 14.66 -35.00
CA PRO A 222 19.41 15.25 -33.97
C PRO A 222 18.60 15.95 -32.88
N ARG A 223 19.01 15.82 -31.61
CA ARG A 223 18.27 16.34 -30.44
C ARG A 223 17.83 17.81 -30.61
N TRP A 224 18.72 18.68 -31.09
CA TRP A 224 18.44 20.11 -31.28
C TRP A 224 17.38 20.40 -32.36
N LEU A 225 17.23 19.51 -33.35
CA LEU A 225 16.27 19.67 -34.44
C LEU A 225 14.85 19.20 -34.04
N ARG A 226 14.75 18.34 -33.02
CA ARG A 226 13.47 17.74 -32.58
C ARG A 226 12.42 18.80 -32.20
N SER A 227 12.85 19.90 -31.57
CA SER A 227 11.98 21.01 -31.16
C SER A 227 11.42 21.85 -32.32
N TYR A 228 11.89 21.62 -33.55
CA TYR A 228 11.39 22.31 -34.74
C TYR A 228 10.66 21.33 -35.67
N ILE A 229 11.27 20.18 -35.95
CA ILE A 229 10.75 19.23 -36.94
C ILE A 229 9.40 18.63 -36.51
N HIS A 230 9.12 18.51 -35.20
CA HIS A 230 7.87 17.93 -34.72
C HIS A 230 6.61 18.67 -35.18
N TRP A 231 6.72 19.93 -35.61
CA TRP A 231 5.60 20.67 -36.20
C TRP A 231 5.23 20.22 -37.61
N PHE A 232 6.15 19.53 -38.30
CA PHE A 232 5.99 19.06 -39.69
C PHE A 232 5.81 17.54 -39.79
N LEU A 233 5.83 16.83 -38.65
CA LEU A 233 5.69 15.38 -38.60
C LEU A 233 4.22 15.00 -38.36
N PRO A 234 3.53 14.34 -39.32
CA PRO A 234 2.16 13.86 -39.13
C PRO A 234 1.98 12.98 -37.90
N GLN A 235 3.02 12.23 -37.55
CA GLN A 235 3.10 11.39 -36.35
C GLN A 235 2.87 12.21 -35.07
N CYS A 236 3.49 13.39 -34.96
CA CYS A 236 3.34 14.25 -33.80
C CYS A 236 1.96 14.94 -33.78
N TRP A 237 1.33 15.19 -34.93
CA TRP A 237 -0.05 15.67 -34.98
C TRP A 237 -1.03 14.61 -34.49
N ALA A 238 -0.85 13.35 -34.90
CA ALA A 238 -1.69 12.24 -34.48
C ALA A 238 -1.67 12.02 -32.95
N ILE A 239 -0.49 12.11 -32.31
CA ILE A 239 -0.41 12.03 -30.84
C ILE A 239 -1.18 13.16 -30.15
N ARG A 240 -1.07 14.40 -30.67
CA ARG A 240 -1.79 15.55 -30.12
C ARG A 240 -3.31 15.40 -30.28
N ALA A 241 -3.74 14.92 -31.45
CA ALA A 241 -5.15 14.61 -31.70
C ALA A 241 -5.66 13.52 -30.75
N LYS A 242 -4.89 12.44 -30.56
CA LYS A 242 -5.26 11.33 -29.67
C LYS A 242 -5.31 11.75 -28.20
N LEU A 243 -4.41 12.62 -27.75
CA LEU A 243 -4.48 13.21 -26.40
C LEU A 243 -5.73 14.08 -26.23
N ASN A 244 -6.15 14.79 -27.28
CA ASN A 244 -7.39 15.57 -27.24
C ASN A 244 -8.64 14.68 -27.23
N GLU A 245 -8.64 13.58 -27.98
CA GLU A 245 -9.68 12.54 -27.93
C GLU A 245 -9.82 11.98 -26.50
N ALA A 246 -8.70 11.70 -25.82
CA ALA A 246 -8.73 11.24 -24.43
C ALA A 246 -9.35 12.28 -23.46
N ARG A 247 -9.08 13.57 -23.68
CA ARG A 247 -9.73 14.65 -22.91
C ARG A 247 -11.24 14.70 -23.15
N GLN A 248 -11.66 14.52 -24.40
CA GLN A 248 -13.07 14.52 -24.76
C GLN A 248 -13.81 13.32 -24.17
N CYS A 249 -13.19 12.14 -24.21
CA CYS A 249 -13.71 10.93 -23.59
C CYS A 249 -13.90 11.08 -22.07
N LEU A 250 -12.91 11.63 -21.35
CA LEU A 250 -13.03 11.79 -19.88
C LEU A 250 -13.96 12.91 -19.42
N LYS A 251 -14.17 13.94 -20.25
CA LYS A 251 -14.96 15.12 -19.90
C LYS A 251 -16.35 14.79 -19.30
N PRO A 252 -17.21 13.97 -19.94
CA PRO A 252 -18.53 13.66 -19.39
C PRO A 252 -18.46 12.93 -18.04
N HIS A 253 -17.49 12.04 -17.85
CA HIS A 253 -17.31 11.34 -16.57
C HIS A 253 -16.87 12.29 -15.47
N ILE A 254 -15.94 13.21 -15.76
CA ILE A 254 -15.49 14.22 -14.80
C ILE A 254 -16.65 15.15 -14.41
N GLU A 255 -17.44 15.62 -15.37
CA GLU A 255 -18.60 16.48 -15.11
C GLU A 255 -19.63 15.77 -14.21
N ARG A 256 -19.95 14.51 -14.50
CA ARG A 256 -20.86 13.69 -13.67
C ARG A 256 -20.33 13.50 -12.26
N ARG A 257 -19.04 13.17 -12.12
CA ARG A 257 -18.38 12.96 -10.82
C ARG A 257 -18.36 14.24 -9.99
N ASN A 258 -18.05 15.37 -10.62
CA ASN A 258 -18.07 16.67 -9.94
C ASN A 258 -19.47 17.03 -9.43
N ALA A 259 -20.52 16.72 -10.19
CA ALA A 259 -21.91 16.92 -9.73
C ALA A 259 -22.24 16.04 -8.51
N ILE A 260 -21.84 14.76 -8.52
CA ILE A 260 -22.03 13.84 -7.39
C ILE A 260 -21.24 14.32 -6.16
N LYS A 261 -19.98 14.71 -6.35
CA LYS A 261 -19.10 15.23 -5.30
C LYS A 261 -19.67 16.50 -4.66
N GLN A 262 -20.17 17.43 -5.46
CA GLN A 262 -20.83 18.64 -4.96
C GLN A 262 -22.09 18.32 -4.16
N LYS A 263 -22.92 17.38 -4.62
CA LYS A 263 -24.10 16.94 -3.89
C LYS A 263 -23.75 16.30 -2.54
N ALA A 264 -22.76 15.40 -2.51
CA ALA A 264 -22.29 14.78 -1.28
C ALA A 264 -21.77 15.83 -0.28
N LEU A 265 -20.97 16.79 -0.75
CA LEU A 265 -20.46 17.89 0.07
C LEU A 265 -21.59 18.79 0.61
N ALA A 266 -22.61 19.06 -0.20
CA ALA A 266 -23.79 19.84 0.23
C ALA A 266 -24.61 19.09 1.30
N GLU A 267 -24.60 17.75 1.28
CA GLU A 267 -25.21 16.88 2.29
C GLU A 267 -24.30 16.63 3.52
N GLY A 268 -23.11 17.25 3.59
CA GLY A 268 -22.14 17.03 4.67
C GLY A 268 -21.44 15.65 4.62
N LYS A 269 -21.58 14.91 3.52
CA LYS A 269 -20.98 13.58 3.33
C LYS A 269 -19.58 13.70 2.69
N PRO A 270 -18.65 12.78 3.00
CA PRO A 270 -17.32 12.77 2.37
C PRO A 270 -17.41 12.46 0.87
N CYS A 271 -16.34 12.80 0.12
CA CYS A 271 -16.24 12.48 -1.30
C CYS A 271 -16.42 10.95 -1.49
N PRO A 272 -17.36 10.50 -2.34
CA PRO A 272 -17.63 9.08 -2.54
C PRO A 272 -16.58 8.37 -3.41
N PHE A 273 -15.68 9.14 -4.04
CA PHE A 273 -14.67 8.60 -4.95
C PHE A 273 -13.31 8.47 -4.25
N ASP A 274 -12.63 7.35 -4.49
CA ASP A 274 -11.27 7.11 -4.00
C ASP A 274 -10.44 6.37 -5.04
N ASP A 275 -10.13 7.09 -6.12
CA ASP A 275 -9.39 6.63 -7.29
C ASP A 275 -8.38 7.71 -7.74
N SER A 276 -7.61 7.42 -8.79
CA SER A 276 -6.51 8.28 -9.19
C SER A 276 -6.93 9.65 -9.70
N LEU A 277 -8.16 9.82 -10.19
CA LEU A 277 -8.68 11.14 -10.54
C LEU A 277 -8.71 12.05 -9.30
N GLU A 278 -9.24 11.55 -8.18
CA GLU A 278 -9.25 12.29 -6.91
C GLU A 278 -7.87 12.42 -6.29
N TRP A 279 -7.01 11.39 -6.42
CA TRP A 279 -5.67 11.43 -5.86
C TRP A 279 -4.81 12.51 -6.51
N PHE A 280 -4.90 12.66 -7.84
CA PHE A 280 -4.21 13.73 -8.55
C PHE A 280 -4.78 15.10 -8.18
N GLU A 281 -6.11 15.25 -8.11
CA GLU A 281 -6.74 16.51 -7.72
C GLU A 281 -6.30 16.98 -6.31
N LYS A 282 -6.09 16.05 -5.36
CA LYS A 282 -5.63 16.36 -4.00
C LYS A 282 -4.17 16.81 -3.93
N GLU A 283 -3.30 16.32 -4.81
CA GLU A 283 -1.85 16.57 -4.74
C GLU A 283 -1.37 17.67 -5.71
N TYR A 284 -2.17 17.99 -6.73
CA TYR A 284 -1.78 18.85 -7.85
C TYR A 284 -2.67 20.10 -7.86
N GLU A 285 -2.06 21.28 -7.76
CA GLU A 285 -2.78 22.57 -7.81
C GLU A 285 -3.40 22.84 -9.18
N LYS A 286 -2.71 22.41 -10.24
CA LYS A 286 -3.17 22.48 -11.63
C LYS A 286 -2.80 21.17 -12.31
N HIS A 287 -3.79 20.47 -12.84
CA HIS A 287 -3.56 19.25 -13.59
C HIS A 287 -4.52 19.13 -14.77
N ASP A 288 -4.10 18.33 -15.74
CA ASP A 288 -4.93 17.87 -16.85
C ASP A 288 -5.28 16.40 -16.56
N PRO A 289 -6.54 16.10 -16.16
CA PRO A 289 -6.93 14.74 -15.79
C PRO A 289 -6.58 13.71 -16.86
N ALA A 290 -6.77 14.02 -18.14
CA ALA A 290 -6.46 13.07 -19.22
C ALA A 290 -4.96 12.81 -19.35
N LYS A 291 -4.15 13.86 -19.19
CA LYS A 291 -2.68 13.73 -19.22
C LYS A 291 -2.20 12.84 -18.07
N GLU A 292 -2.69 13.04 -16.85
CA GLU A 292 -2.25 12.24 -15.70
C GLU A 292 -2.78 10.81 -15.75
N GLN A 293 -4.02 10.60 -16.20
CA GLN A 293 -4.55 9.24 -16.39
C GLN A 293 -3.75 8.46 -17.43
N ILE A 294 -3.47 9.08 -18.58
CA ILE A 294 -2.60 8.46 -19.59
C ILE A 294 -1.21 8.16 -19.02
N ALA A 295 -0.62 9.07 -18.25
CA ALA A 295 0.69 8.85 -17.64
C ALA A 295 0.72 7.59 -16.75
N VAL A 296 -0.33 7.37 -15.94
CA VAL A 296 -0.48 6.16 -15.11
C VAL A 296 -0.74 4.92 -15.96
N SER A 297 -1.62 5.02 -16.97
CA SER A 297 -1.88 3.93 -17.92
C SER A 297 -0.61 3.45 -18.63
N ILE A 298 0.24 4.37 -19.12
CA ILE A 298 1.50 4.04 -19.81
C ILE A 298 2.40 3.15 -18.95
N VAL A 299 2.56 3.50 -17.67
CA VAL A 299 3.48 2.78 -16.77
C VAL A 299 2.90 1.48 -16.27
N ALA A 300 1.59 1.41 -16.06
CA ALA A 300 0.92 0.22 -15.53
C ALA A 300 0.68 -0.85 -16.59
N TYR A 301 0.22 -0.48 -17.80
CA TYR A 301 -0.28 -1.49 -18.74
C TYR A 301 0.84 -2.31 -19.39
N HIS A 302 1.84 -1.63 -19.96
CA HIS A 302 2.83 -2.30 -20.81
C HIS A 302 3.82 -3.14 -20.02
N THR A 303 4.29 -2.65 -18.87
CA THR A 303 5.29 -3.37 -18.07
C THR A 303 4.69 -4.62 -17.41
N THR A 304 3.46 -4.52 -16.91
CA THR A 304 2.72 -5.63 -16.30
C THR A 304 2.33 -6.68 -17.34
N SER A 305 1.74 -6.29 -18.48
CA SER A 305 1.34 -7.24 -19.52
C SER A 305 2.53 -7.98 -20.14
N ASP A 306 3.65 -7.29 -20.36
CA ASP A 306 4.88 -7.89 -20.88
C ASP A 306 5.49 -8.91 -19.91
N LEU A 307 5.52 -8.62 -18.60
CA LEU A 307 6.00 -9.56 -17.59
C LEU A 307 5.05 -10.75 -17.41
N LEU A 308 3.73 -10.52 -17.47
CA LEU A 308 2.73 -11.59 -17.42
C LEU A 308 2.85 -12.53 -18.63
N ALA A 309 2.97 -11.97 -19.84
CA ALA A 309 3.16 -12.73 -21.07
C ALA A 309 4.46 -13.57 -21.01
N GLU A 310 5.56 -12.96 -20.58
CA GLU A 310 6.84 -13.66 -20.41
C GLU A 310 6.73 -14.81 -19.40
N THR A 311 6.04 -14.57 -18.29
CA THR A 311 5.82 -15.60 -17.26
C THR A 311 5.04 -16.79 -17.83
N LEU A 312 3.96 -16.55 -18.57
CA LEU A 312 3.18 -17.62 -19.21
C LEU A 312 3.98 -18.37 -20.27
N LEU A 313 4.82 -17.68 -21.05
CA LEU A 313 5.70 -18.32 -22.03
C LEU A 313 6.73 -19.24 -21.36
N ASN A 314 7.30 -18.83 -20.22
CA ASN A 314 8.18 -19.67 -19.42
C ASN A 314 7.43 -20.87 -18.82
N LEU A 315 6.22 -20.67 -18.29
CA LEU A 315 5.39 -21.78 -17.80
C LEU A 315 5.05 -22.79 -18.90
N CYS A 316 4.78 -22.34 -20.12
CA CYS A 316 4.52 -23.25 -21.23
C CYS A 316 5.77 -24.03 -21.70
N GLN A 317 6.98 -23.52 -21.41
CA GLN A 317 8.24 -24.26 -21.61
C GLN A 317 8.53 -25.25 -20.47
N HIS A 318 7.87 -25.07 -19.32
CA HIS A 318 8.05 -25.83 -18.08
C HIS A 318 6.68 -26.35 -17.56
N PRO A 319 6.00 -27.23 -18.33
CA PRO A 319 4.62 -27.61 -18.06
C PRO A 319 4.40 -28.27 -16.69
N GLU A 320 5.44 -28.85 -16.09
CA GLU A 320 5.44 -29.38 -14.72
C GLU A 320 5.01 -28.33 -13.69
N LEU A 321 5.33 -27.06 -13.91
CA LEU A 321 5.05 -25.97 -12.98
C LEU A 321 3.56 -25.61 -12.90
N PHE A 322 2.74 -25.93 -13.92
CA PHE A 322 1.31 -25.64 -13.86
C PHE A 322 0.64 -26.37 -12.68
N GLN A 323 1.03 -27.62 -12.44
CA GLN A 323 0.44 -28.40 -11.36
C GLN A 323 0.90 -27.87 -10.00
N GLU A 324 2.20 -27.64 -9.82
CA GLU A 324 2.76 -27.14 -8.56
C GLU A 324 2.23 -25.76 -8.18
N LEU A 325 2.08 -24.86 -9.16
CA LEU A 325 1.52 -23.54 -8.92
C LEU A 325 0.03 -23.61 -8.57
N ARG A 326 -0.75 -24.48 -9.21
CA ARG A 326 -2.16 -24.69 -8.84
C ARG A 326 -2.29 -25.22 -7.43
N GLU A 327 -1.47 -26.20 -7.05
CA GLU A 327 -1.44 -26.74 -5.69
C GLU A 327 -1.07 -25.67 -4.66
N GLU A 328 -0.07 -24.83 -4.95
CA GLU A 328 0.26 -23.67 -4.12
C GLU A 328 -0.93 -22.72 -3.99
N ILE A 329 -1.56 -22.34 -5.11
CA ILE A 329 -2.71 -21.42 -5.13
C ILE A 329 -3.84 -21.98 -4.27
N ILE A 330 -4.25 -23.23 -4.49
CA ILE A 330 -5.36 -23.85 -3.75
C ILE A 330 -5.03 -23.89 -2.26
N THR A 331 -3.85 -24.39 -1.90
CA THR A 331 -3.43 -24.50 -0.49
C THR A 331 -3.43 -23.16 0.21
N VAL A 332 -2.83 -22.14 -0.41
CA VAL A 332 -2.70 -20.81 0.19
C VAL A 332 -4.05 -20.09 0.26
N LEU A 333 -4.84 -20.09 -0.82
CA LEU A 333 -6.13 -19.40 -0.83
C LEU A 333 -7.14 -20.05 0.11
N THR A 334 -7.14 -21.38 0.26
CA THR A 334 -7.99 -22.07 1.23
C THR A 334 -7.56 -21.75 2.67
N ALA A 335 -6.26 -21.78 2.96
CA ALA A 335 -5.75 -21.50 4.31
C ALA A 335 -6.00 -20.06 4.76
N GLU A 336 -5.87 -19.10 3.84
CA GLU A 336 -5.95 -17.66 4.14
C GLU A 336 -7.35 -17.06 3.93
N GLY A 337 -8.33 -17.87 3.50
CA GLY A 337 -9.71 -17.42 3.27
C GLY A 337 -9.89 -16.54 2.03
N GLY A 338 -9.15 -16.82 0.95
CA GLY A 338 -9.23 -16.12 -0.34
C GLY A 338 -8.02 -15.23 -0.66
N LEU A 339 -8.21 -14.26 -1.55
CA LEU A 339 -7.16 -13.34 -2.01
C LEU A 339 -6.87 -12.25 -0.97
N THR A 340 -6.27 -12.64 0.14
CA THR A 340 -5.86 -11.71 1.21
C THR A 340 -4.43 -11.22 1.02
N LYS A 341 -4.04 -10.19 1.79
CA LYS A 341 -2.64 -9.73 1.83
C LYS A 341 -1.68 -10.86 2.27
N ALA A 342 -2.12 -11.70 3.21
CA ALA A 342 -1.34 -12.85 3.66
C ALA A 342 -1.23 -13.91 2.55
N ALA A 343 -2.30 -14.18 1.82
CA ALA A 343 -2.26 -15.05 0.65
C ALA A 343 -1.26 -14.55 -0.40
N MET A 344 -1.32 -13.27 -0.76
CA MET A 344 -0.36 -12.67 -1.70
C MET A 344 1.08 -12.76 -1.22
N TYR A 345 1.32 -12.78 0.10
CA TYR A 345 2.66 -12.99 0.65
C TYR A 345 3.09 -14.48 0.59
N ASN A 346 2.16 -15.41 0.80
CA ASN A 346 2.41 -16.84 0.94
C ASN A 346 2.45 -17.62 -0.39
N LEU A 347 2.07 -17.02 -1.51
CA LEU A 347 2.32 -17.54 -2.86
C LEU A 347 3.82 -17.38 -3.24
N LYS A 348 4.70 -18.21 -2.65
CA LYS A 348 6.17 -18.06 -2.69
C LYS A 348 6.78 -18.61 -3.98
N LEU A 349 6.29 -19.74 -4.48
CA LEU A 349 6.72 -20.34 -5.75
C LEU A 349 6.29 -19.43 -6.91
N MET A 350 5.03 -18.95 -6.90
CA MET A 350 4.58 -17.97 -7.88
C MET A 350 5.44 -16.71 -7.89
N ASP A 351 5.79 -16.17 -6.71
CA ASP A 351 6.71 -15.04 -6.58
C ASP A 351 8.07 -15.32 -7.25
N SER A 352 8.62 -16.51 -7.00
CA SER A 352 9.91 -16.95 -7.52
C SER A 352 9.89 -17.10 -9.03
N VAL A 353 8.85 -17.72 -9.59
CA VAL A 353 8.64 -17.91 -11.04
C VAL A 353 8.54 -16.57 -11.77
N VAL A 354 7.76 -15.63 -11.25
CA VAL A 354 7.61 -14.29 -11.85
C VAL A 354 8.93 -13.52 -11.75
N LYS A 355 9.61 -13.59 -10.60
CA LYS A 355 10.89 -12.91 -10.40
C LYS A 355 11.99 -13.47 -11.30
N GLU A 356 12.04 -14.79 -11.50
CA GLU A 356 12.98 -15.45 -12.40
C GLU A 356 12.71 -15.09 -13.86
N SER A 357 11.44 -15.03 -14.25
CA SER A 357 11.04 -14.53 -15.58
C SER A 357 11.53 -13.08 -15.81
N GLN A 358 11.38 -12.22 -14.79
CA GLN A 358 11.89 -10.85 -14.83
C GLN A 358 13.42 -10.78 -14.86
N ARG A 359 14.13 -11.70 -14.18
CA ARG A 359 15.61 -11.74 -14.13
C ARG A 359 16.19 -12.12 -15.49
N LEU A 360 15.65 -13.15 -16.13
CA LEU A 360 16.12 -13.63 -17.43
C LEU A 360 15.79 -12.64 -18.56
N ARG A 361 14.60 -12.05 -18.52
CA ARG A 361 14.18 -11.05 -19.50
C ARG A 361 13.62 -9.81 -18.80
N PRO A 362 14.51 -8.93 -18.28
CA PRO A 362 14.07 -7.62 -17.81
C PRO A 362 13.66 -6.76 -18.99
N ILE A 363 12.56 -6.02 -18.89
CA ILE A 363 12.07 -5.17 -19.99
C ILE A 363 13.09 -4.10 -20.43
N LEU A 364 14.00 -3.69 -19.54
CA LEU A 364 15.10 -2.76 -19.81
C LEU A 364 16.45 -3.34 -19.36
N LEU A 365 17.51 -3.05 -20.11
CA LEU A 365 18.92 -3.42 -19.81
C LEU A 365 19.73 -2.29 -19.14
N GLY A 366 19.12 -1.12 -18.97
CA GLY A 366 19.77 0.08 -18.43
C GLY A 366 18.86 0.86 -17.47
N ALA A 367 18.15 0.16 -16.57
CA ALA A 367 17.17 0.78 -15.67
C ALA A 367 17.79 1.80 -14.71
N PHE A 368 19.04 1.58 -14.29
CA PHE A 368 19.78 2.56 -13.48
C PHE A 368 20.40 3.64 -14.36
N ARG A 369 19.60 4.65 -14.75
CA ARG A 369 20.06 5.81 -15.56
C ARG A 369 20.11 7.09 -14.75
N ARG A 370 21.17 7.90 -14.87
CA ARG A 370 21.27 9.22 -14.21
C ARG A 370 22.02 10.21 -15.08
N VAL A 371 21.78 11.50 -14.85
CA VAL A 371 22.64 12.59 -15.33
C VAL A 371 23.27 13.30 -14.13
N ALA A 372 24.55 13.66 -14.26
CA ALA A 372 25.23 14.46 -13.26
C ALA A 372 24.73 15.92 -13.30
N THR A 373 24.20 16.44 -12.20
CA THR A 373 23.75 17.85 -12.07
C THR A 373 24.84 18.78 -11.55
N ALA A 374 25.90 18.19 -10.99
CA ALA A 374 27.16 18.81 -10.60
C ALA A 374 28.30 17.81 -10.90
N ASP A 375 29.55 18.22 -10.71
CA ASP A 375 30.68 17.29 -10.77
C ASP A 375 30.57 16.27 -9.62
N VAL A 376 30.69 14.98 -9.93
CA VAL A 376 30.51 13.86 -8.99
C VAL A 376 31.76 13.00 -8.98
N THR A 377 32.30 12.73 -7.80
CA THR A 377 33.40 11.75 -7.63
C THR A 377 32.84 10.33 -7.68
N LEU A 378 33.32 9.54 -8.63
CA LEU A 378 33.01 8.12 -8.79
C LEU A 378 33.80 7.27 -7.78
N PRO A 379 33.40 6.01 -7.52
CA PRO A 379 34.08 5.14 -6.55
C PRO A 379 35.57 4.92 -6.82
N ASN A 380 36.01 5.00 -8.08
CA ASN A 380 37.41 4.90 -8.47
C ASN A 380 38.19 6.23 -8.38
N GLY A 381 37.58 7.30 -7.86
CA GLY A 381 38.17 8.63 -7.73
C GLY A 381 38.03 9.53 -8.95
N ASP A 382 37.50 9.02 -10.07
CA ASP A 382 37.29 9.83 -11.27
C ASP A 382 36.16 10.84 -11.11
N ILE A 383 36.25 11.96 -11.83
CA ILE A 383 35.22 13.00 -11.80
C ILE A 383 34.30 12.85 -13.01
N LEU A 384 33.05 12.50 -12.72
CA LEU A 384 31.93 12.59 -13.65
C LEU A 384 31.52 14.07 -13.74
N ARG A 385 31.58 14.68 -14.93
CA ARG A 385 31.31 16.11 -15.09
C ARG A 385 29.83 16.39 -15.13
N LYS A 386 29.42 17.59 -14.71
CA LYS A 386 28.04 18.06 -14.89
C LYS A 386 27.59 17.86 -16.35
N GLY A 387 26.46 17.17 -16.53
CA GLY A 387 25.88 16.84 -17.83
C GLY A 387 26.21 15.44 -18.35
N ASP A 388 27.23 14.77 -17.79
CA ASP A 388 27.52 13.38 -18.13
C ASP A 388 26.36 12.46 -17.72
N LYS A 389 26.07 11.47 -18.58
CA LYS A 389 25.06 10.44 -18.35
C LYS A 389 25.74 9.14 -17.91
N ILE A 390 25.19 8.51 -16.88
CA ILE A 390 25.58 7.16 -16.44
C ILE A 390 24.44 6.16 -16.61
N ILE A 391 24.78 4.92 -16.94
CA ILE A 391 23.84 3.80 -17.01
C ILE A 391 24.45 2.57 -16.33
N GLY A 392 23.70 1.89 -15.45
CA GLY A 392 24.12 0.62 -14.87
C GLY A 392 23.87 -0.56 -15.83
N ASN A 393 24.89 -1.39 -16.03
CA ASN A 393 24.76 -2.60 -16.85
C ASN A 393 23.94 -3.68 -16.13
N MET A 394 22.79 -4.09 -16.70
CA MET A 394 21.94 -5.13 -16.13
C MET A 394 22.28 -6.55 -16.57
N SER A 395 23.21 -6.73 -17.53
CA SER A 395 23.59 -8.06 -18.01
C SER A 395 24.32 -8.92 -16.97
N HIS A 396 24.78 -8.34 -15.86
CA HIS A 396 25.32 -9.08 -14.71
C HIS A 396 24.30 -10.06 -14.11
N MET A 397 22.99 -9.84 -14.30
CA MET A 397 21.97 -10.81 -13.91
C MET A 397 22.10 -12.14 -14.66
N TRP A 398 22.82 -12.18 -15.78
CA TRP A 398 23.14 -13.38 -16.56
C TRP A 398 24.57 -13.89 -16.34
N ASP A 399 25.28 -13.32 -15.37
CA ASP A 399 26.62 -13.71 -14.99
C ASP A 399 26.58 -14.73 -13.84
N SER A 400 27.40 -15.77 -13.94
CA SER A 400 27.51 -16.80 -12.90
C SER A 400 28.19 -16.28 -11.63
N ASP A 401 28.92 -15.16 -11.71
CA ASP A 401 29.43 -14.45 -10.53
C ASP A 401 28.29 -13.81 -9.70
N THR A 402 27.10 -13.62 -10.30
CA THR A 402 25.92 -13.05 -9.62
C THR A 402 24.87 -14.12 -9.28
N TYR A 403 24.55 -15.02 -10.22
CA TYR A 403 23.57 -16.09 -10.02
C TYR A 403 24.10 -17.43 -10.53
N ASP A 404 24.04 -18.49 -9.73
CA ASP A 404 24.44 -19.83 -10.20
C ASP A 404 23.61 -20.27 -11.40
N ASN A 405 24.24 -20.81 -12.45
CA ASN A 405 23.59 -21.15 -13.72
C ASN A 405 22.71 -20.00 -14.25
N ALA A 406 23.25 -18.78 -14.29
CA ALA A 406 22.49 -17.56 -14.53
C ALA A 406 21.68 -17.54 -15.85
N LEU A 407 22.06 -18.31 -16.87
CA LEU A 407 21.33 -18.36 -18.14
C LEU A 407 20.15 -19.34 -18.12
N GLU A 408 20.07 -20.22 -17.11
CA GLU A 408 18.99 -21.19 -16.95
C GLU A 408 17.82 -20.59 -16.17
N PHE A 409 16.61 -21.00 -16.54
CA PHE A 409 15.40 -20.71 -15.78
C PHE A 409 15.30 -21.69 -14.62
N ASP A 410 15.62 -21.21 -13.41
CA ASP A 410 15.38 -21.95 -12.17
C ASP A 410 14.15 -21.36 -11.44
N PRO A 411 12.95 -21.97 -11.58
CA PRO A 411 11.73 -21.46 -10.96
C PRO A 411 11.79 -21.44 -9.44
N TYR A 412 12.69 -22.20 -8.81
CA TYR A 412 12.86 -22.27 -7.35
C TYR A 412 14.01 -21.40 -6.84
N ARG A 413 14.73 -20.68 -7.69
CA ARG A 413 15.91 -19.87 -7.31
C ARG A 413 15.64 -18.99 -6.10
N PHE A 414 14.53 -18.26 -6.13
CA PHE A 414 14.18 -17.35 -5.05
C PHE A 414 13.47 -18.05 -3.89
N VAL A 415 12.84 -19.22 -4.11
CA VAL A 415 12.38 -20.08 -2.99
C VAL A 415 13.57 -20.57 -2.16
N LYS A 416 14.61 -21.10 -2.82
CA LYS A 416 15.85 -21.56 -2.19
C LYS A 416 16.53 -20.43 -1.42
N MET A 417 16.60 -19.23 -2.02
CA MET A 417 17.15 -18.04 -1.35
C MET A 417 16.42 -17.66 -0.05
N ARG A 418 15.09 -17.88 0.04
CA ARG A 418 14.35 -17.67 1.30
C ARG A 418 14.76 -18.66 2.39
N GLN A 419 15.11 -19.88 2.01
CA GLN A 419 15.50 -20.95 2.94
C GLN A 419 16.91 -20.74 3.50
N THR A 420 17.81 -20.12 2.73
CA THR A 420 19.21 -19.88 3.12
C THR A 420 19.43 -18.60 3.93
N GLY A 421 18.37 -17.84 4.24
CA GLY A 421 18.41 -16.66 5.12
C GLY A 421 18.36 -15.30 4.42
N ASP A 422 18.32 -15.26 3.09
CA ASP A 422 18.26 -14.02 2.29
C ASP A 422 16.84 -13.66 1.84
N ASP A 423 15.84 -13.95 2.68
CA ASP A 423 14.41 -13.73 2.38
C ASP A 423 14.11 -12.31 1.88
N LYS A 424 14.77 -11.29 2.44
CA LYS A 424 14.59 -9.89 2.05
C LYS A 424 14.92 -9.61 0.58
N LYS A 425 15.82 -10.37 -0.05
CA LYS A 425 16.17 -10.23 -1.47
C LYS A 425 15.29 -11.11 -2.37
N ALA A 426 14.60 -12.11 -1.83
CA ALA A 426 13.89 -13.11 -2.60
C ALA A 426 12.46 -12.74 -3.00
N HIS A 427 11.82 -11.78 -2.34
CA HIS A 427 10.47 -11.33 -2.72
C HIS A 427 10.45 -10.70 -4.12
N LEU A 428 9.38 -10.91 -4.89
CA LEU A 428 9.23 -10.31 -6.23
C LEU A 428 9.45 -8.79 -6.21
N VAL A 429 8.90 -8.12 -5.19
CA VAL A 429 8.97 -6.67 -4.98
C VAL A 429 10.32 -6.16 -4.45
N SER A 430 11.24 -7.05 -4.09
CA SER A 430 12.54 -6.68 -3.55
C SER A 430 13.50 -6.24 -4.63
N THR A 431 14.14 -5.09 -4.41
CA THR A 431 15.17 -4.55 -5.30
C THR A 431 16.54 -4.66 -4.66
N SER A 432 17.55 -4.92 -5.46
CA SER A 432 18.95 -4.94 -5.02
C SER A 432 19.87 -4.55 -6.18
N ALA A 433 21.16 -4.35 -5.91
CA ALA A 433 22.13 -4.11 -6.98
C ALA A 433 22.22 -5.31 -7.94
N GLU A 434 22.00 -6.52 -7.44
CA GLU A 434 22.01 -7.80 -8.18
C GLU A 434 20.70 -8.09 -8.92
N HIS A 435 19.60 -7.38 -8.60
CA HIS A 435 18.30 -7.55 -9.28
C HIS A 435 17.65 -6.19 -9.54
N LEU A 436 17.87 -5.65 -10.74
CA LEU A 436 17.43 -4.31 -11.14
C LEU A 436 16.10 -4.30 -11.92
N GLY A 437 15.31 -5.38 -11.87
CA GLY A 437 14.04 -5.50 -12.62
C GLY A 437 13.02 -4.40 -12.32
N PHE A 438 12.99 -3.91 -11.07
CA PHE A 438 12.20 -2.73 -10.67
C PHE A 438 13.05 -1.48 -10.42
N GLY A 439 14.29 -1.45 -10.93
CA GLY A 439 15.29 -0.44 -10.55
C GLY A 439 15.75 -0.58 -9.09
N HIS A 440 16.56 0.35 -8.60
CA HIS A 440 17.08 0.30 -7.23
C HIS A 440 17.32 1.71 -6.62
N GLY A 441 17.27 1.79 -5.28
CA GLY A 441 17.44 3.03 -4.51
C GLY A 441 16.22 3.94 -4.50
N VAL A 442 16.45 5.26 -4.38
CA VAL A 442 15.40 6.28 -4.25
C VAL A 442 14.47 6.33 -5.47
N HIS A 443 14.97 5.91 -6.63
CA HIS A 443 14.23 5.85 -7.89
C HIS A 443 13.80 4.43 -8.27
N ALA A 444 13.72 3.50 -7.31
CA ALA A 444 13.08 2.21 -7.54
C ALA A 444 11.61 2.41 -7.91
N CYS A 445 11.04 1.49 -8.70
CA CYS A 445 9.68 1.56 -9.18
C CYS A 445 8.69 1.73 -8.02
N PRO A 446 7.92 2.84 -7.99
CA PRO A 446 6.94 3.06 -6.93
C PRO A 446 5.74 2.11 -7.06
N GLY A 447 5.42 1.66 -8.28
CA GLY A 447 4.31 0.74 -8.56
C GLY A 447 4.62 -0.75 -8.36
N ARG A 448 5.80 -1.14 -7.87
CA ARG A 448 6.21 -2.56 -7.84
C ARG A 448 5.30 -3.46 -6.99
N PHE A 449 4.78 -2.97 -5.87
CA PHE A 449 3.84 -3.73 -5.03
C PHE A 449 2.49 -3.91 -5.70
N PHE A 450 2.08 -2.91 -6.48
CA PHE A 450 0.89 -2.97 -7.30
C PHE A 450 1.07 -4.00 -8.42
N ALA A 451 2.12 -3.88 -9.22
CA ALA A 451 2.35 -4.76 -10.36
C ALA A 451 2.50 -6.22 -9.91
N ALA A 452 3.22 -6.47 -8.80
CA ALA A 452 3.34 -7.80 -8.22
C ALA A 452 1.99 -8.39 -7.82
N ASN A 453 1.15 -7.65 -7.09
CA ASN A 453 -0.17 -8.16 -6.70
C ASN A 453 -1.09 -8.38 -7.90
N GLU A 454 -1.12 -7.44 -8.86
CA GLU A 454 -1.92 -7.56 -10.08
C GLU A 454 -1.52 -8.80 -10.89
N ILE A 455 -0.22 -9.02 -11.13
CA ILE A 455 0.28 -10.21 -11.85
C ILE A 455 -0.10 -11.49 -11.10
N LYS A 456 0.02 -11.53 -9.78
CA LYS A 456 -0.31 -12.72 -8.99
C LYS A 456 -1.79 -13.02 -9.01
N ILE A 457 -2.66 -12.01 -8.88
CA ILE A 457 -4.11 -12.19 -9.00
C ILE A 457 -4.44 -12.72 -10.40
N LEU A 458 -3.91 -12.09 -11.45
CA LEU A 458 -4.10 -12.56 -12.83
C LEU A 458 -3.64 -14.00 -13.00
N LEU A 459 -2.45 -14.36 -12.52
CA LEU A 459 -1.95 -15.74 -12.57
C LEU A 459 -2.83 -16.72 -11.79
N CYS A 460 -3.38 -16.35 -10.63
CA CYS A 460 -4.36 -17.19 -9.92
C CYS A 460 -5.55 -17.52 -10.83
N HIS A 461 -6.12 -16.52 -11.51
CA HIS A 461 -7.23 -16.74 -12.44
C HIS A 461 -6.80 -17.54 -13.68
N LEU A 462 -5.70 -17.16 -14.32
CA LEU A 462 -5.22 -17.78 -15.56
C LEU A 462 -4.83 -19.26 -15.35
N LEU A 463 -4.20 -19.60 -14.21
CA LEU A 463 -3.73 -20.96 -13.95
C LEU A 463 -4.84 -21.88 -13.42
N LEU A 464 -5.77 -21.39 -12.60
CA LEU A 464 -6.90 -22.20 -12.12
C LEU A 464 -7.92 -22.46 -13.23
N LYS A 465 -8.27 -21.42 -14.01
CA LYS A 465 -9.39 -21.46 -14.95
C LYS A 465 -9.03 -21.93 -16.35
N TYR A 466 -7.75 -21.88 -16.73
CA TYR A 466 -7.31 -22.19 -18.08
C TYR A 466 -6.14 -23.19 -18.10
N GLU A 467 -6.06 -23.93 -19.21
CA GLU A 467 -4.87 -24.66 -19.60
C GLU A 467 -4.14 -23.93 -20.71
N TRP A 468 -2.82 -24.08 -20.71
CA TRP A 468 -1.92 -23.33 -21.58
C TRP A 468 -0.91 -24.29 -22.17
N LYS A 469 -0.56 -24.08 -23.44
CA LYS A 469 0.58 -24.75 -24.05
C LYS A 469 1.13 -23.94 -25.21
N LEU A 470 2.38 -24.21 -25.56
CA LEU A 470 2.94 -23.76 -26.82
C LEU A 470 2.37 -24.61 -27.97
N PRO A 471 2.19 -24.02 -29.17
CA PRO A 471 2.02 -24.79 -30.38
C PRO A 471 3.23 -25.73 -30.60
N GLU A 472 3.00 -26.89 -31.21
CA GLU A 472 4.06 -27.88 -31.44
C GLU A 472 5.23 -27.29 -32.24
N GLY A 473 6.46 -27.53 -31.78
CA GLY A 473 7.68 -27.05 -32.44
C GLY A 473 7.94 -25.54 -32.32
N CYS A 474 7.12 -24.80 -31.57
CA CYS A 474 7.34 -23.37 -31.34
C CYS A 474 8.22 -23.13 -30.10
N THR A 475 9.27 -22.33 -30.29
CA THR A 475 10.13 -21.83 -29.21
C THR A 475 9.99 -20.30 -29.16
N PRO A 476 9.66 -19.70 -28.02
CA PRO A 476 9.57 -18.25 -27.91
C PRO A 476 10.87 -17.54 -28.30
N ARG A 477 10.76 -16.47 -29.08
CA ARG A 477 11.89 -15.69 -29.60
C ARG A 477 11.76 -14.22 -29.18
N PRO A 478 12.22 -13.85 -27.98
CA PRO A 478 12.30 -12.46 -27.61
C PRO A 478 13.27 -11.71 -28.53
N SER A 479 13.02 -10.42 -28.71
CA SER A 479 13.85 -9.54 -29.53
C SER A 479 14.45 -8.43 -28.67
N HIS A 480 15.35 -7.63 -29.23
CA HIS A 480 15.94 -6.51 -28.51
C HIS A 480 16.20 -5.35 -29.45
N SER A 481 16.18 -4.14 -28.89
CA SER A 481 16.49 -2.91 -29.60
C SER A 481 17.06 -1.90 -28.61
N GLY A 482 18.37 -1.68 -28.65
CA GLY A 482 19.06 -0.81 -27.69
C GLY A 482 18.89 -1.33 -26.27
N PHE A 483 18.57 -0.48 -25.31
CA PHE A 483 18.36 -0.92 -23.93
C PHE A 483 17.02 -1.64 -23.70
N LYS A 484 16.19 -1.88 -24.71
CA LYS A 484 14.91 -2.59 -24.56
C LYS A 484 15.06 -4.07 -24.90
N LEU A 485 14.59 -4.96 -24.02
CA LEU A 485 14.31 -6.36 -24.36
C LEU A 485 12.82 -6.52 -24.60
N LEU A 486 12.48 -6.75 -25.84
CA LEU A 486 11.12 -6.89 -26.31
C LEU A 486 10.69 -8.36 -26.18
N GLY A 487 9.50 -8.60 -25.65
CA GLY A 487 8.91 -9.93 -25.61
C GLY A 487 8.70 -10.53 -27.00
N ASP A 488 8.30 -11.81 -27.04
CA ASP A 488 7.95 -12.45 -28.30
C ASP A 488 6.56 -12.01 -28.78
N TYR A 489 6.51 -11.38 -29.95
CA TYR A 489 5.27 -10.96 -30.61
C TYR A 489 4.79 -11.92 -31.70
N SER A 490 5.56 -12.96 -31.99
CA SER A 490 5.34 -13.92 -33.08
C SER A 490 4.74 -15.24 -32.63
N THR A 491 5.07 -15.70 -31.42
CA THR A 491 4.56 -16.97 -30.90
C THR A 491 3.18 -16.79 -30.30
N ASN A 492 2.22 -17.54 -30.83
CA ASN A 492 0.90 -17.68 -30.23
C ASN A 492 0.96 -18.65 -29.04
N LEU A 493 0.12 -18.41 -28.03
CA LEU A 493 -0.17 -19.40 -26.99
C LEU A 493 -1.49 -20.09 -27.31
N LEU A 494 -1.57 -21.39 -27.05
CA LEU A 494 -2.83 -22.12 -27.10
C LEU A 494 -3.44 -22.11 -25.70
N VAL A 495 -4.71 -21.75 -25.62
CA VAL A 495 -5.46 -21.68 -24.37
C VAL A 495 -6.81 -22.39 -24.52
N ARG A 496 -7.28 -23.00 -23.43
CA ARG A 496 -8.65 -23.51 -23.30
C ARG A 496 -9.14 -23.37 -21.88
N ARG A 497 -10.45 -23.20 -21.71
CA ARG A 497 -11.12 -23.24 -20.41
C ARG A 497 -11.05 -24.66 -19.85
N ARG A 498 -10.70 -24.78 -18.58
CA ARG A 498 -10.75 -26.04 -17.81
C ARG A 498 -11.76 -25.93 -16.68
N THR A 499 -12.09 -27.04 -16.06
CA THR A 499 -12.81 -27.04 -14.78
C THR A 499 -11.82 -26.78 -13.65
N GLU A 500 -12.00 -25.66 -12.95
CA GLU A 500 -11.21 -25.30 -11.77
C GLU A 500 -11.55 -26.17 -10.57
N GLU A 501 -10.54 -26.53 -9.78
CA GLU A 501 -10.68 -27.23 -8.50
C GLU A 501 -11.20 -26.31 -7.40
N LEU A 502 -10.92 -25.00 -7.54
CA LEU A 502 -11.29 -23.97 -6.59
C LEU A 502 -11.96 -22.81 -7.33
N ASP A 503 -13.23 -22.54 -6.99
CA ASP A 503 -13.94 -21.36 -7.47
C ASP A 503 -13.43 -20.11 -6.74
N ILE A 504 -12.40 -19.49 -7.31
CA ILE A 504 -11.80 -18.25 -6.81
C ILE A 504 -12.80 -17.08 -6.79
N ASP A 505 -13.83 -17.08 -7.66
CA ASP A 505 -14.82 -16.00 -7.70
C ASP A 505 -15.77 -16.10 -6.50
N SER A 506 -16.08 -17.31 -6.04
CA SER A 506 -16.85 -17.52 -4.80
C SER A 506 -16.09 -17.03 -3.56
N LEU A 507 -14.77 -17.22 -3.53
CA LEU A 507 -13.92 -16.75 -2.42
C LEU A 507 -13.80 -15.23 -2.42
N SER A 508 -13.65 -14.60 -3.60
CA SER A 508 -13.60 -13.14 -3.70
C SER A 508 -14.96 -12.50 -3.38
N ARG A 509 -16.07 -13.12 -3.77
CA ARG A 509 -17.42 -12.73 -3.35
C ARG A 509 -17.67 -12.94 -1.87
N SER A 510 -17.17 -14.02 -1.26
CA SER A 510 -17.24 -14.18 0.20
C SER A 510 -16.44 -13.10 0.92
N PHE A 511 -15.33 -12.62 0.34
CA PHE A 511 -14.58 -11.50 0.89
C PHE A 511 -15.28 -10.17 0.64
N ILE A 512 -15.91 -9.95 -0.51
CA ILE A 512 -16.75 -8.78 -0.78
C ILE A 512 -18.03 -8.83 0.05
N ASP A 513 -18.59 -9.99 0.34
CA ASP A 513 -19.75 -10.17 1.20
C ASP A 513 -19.34 -10.14 2.66
N ILE A 514 -18.14 -10.52 3.06
CA ILE A 514 -17.64 -10.31 4.44
C ILE A 514 -17.17 -8.87 4.62
N TYR A 515 -16.62 -8.23 3.59
CA TYR A 515 -16.12 -6.86 3.63
C TYR A 515 -17.24 -5.85 3.37
N ASN A 516 -18.19 -6.13 2.47
CA ASN A 516 -19.46 -5.41 2.34
C ASN A 516 -20.44 -5.84 3.40
N SER A 517 -20.49 -7.06 3.94
CA SER A 517 -21.28 -7.26 5.16
C SER A 517 -20.60 -6.62 6.35
N ARG A 518 -19.27 -6.49 6.41
CA ARG A 518 -18.63 -5.69 7.46
C ARG A 518 -18.75 -4.20 7.20
N ILE A 519 -18.75 -3.71 5.97
CA ILE A 519 -18.96 -2.28 5.64
C ILE A 519 -20.44 -1.94 5.64
N LEU A 520 -21.34 -2.85 5.30
CA LEU A 520 -22.78 -2.69 5.39
C LEU A 520 -23.20 -2.90 6.84
N LEU A 521 -22.63 -3.84 7.61
CA LEU A 521 -22.82 -3.90 9.06
C LEU A 521 -22.18 -2.69 9.74
N PHE A 522 -21.00 -2.22 9.30
CA PHE A 522 -20.40 -0.97 9.79
C PHE A 522 -21.22 0.24 9.34
N GLN A 523 -21.72 0.32 8.10
CA GLN A 523 -22.58 1.40 7.61
C GLN A 523 -24.00 1.33 8.17
N ILE A 524 -24.51 0.14 8.52
CA ILE A 524 -25.76 -0.09 9.24
C ILE A 524 -25.54 0.34 10.70
N ILE A 525 -24.46 -0.09 11.36
CA ILE A 525 -24.06 0.37 12.70
C ILE A 525 -23.83 1.90 12.72
N MET A 526 -23.30 2.49 11.64
CA MET A 526 -23.04 3.93 11.49
C MET A 526 -24.27 4.72 10.97
N ASN A 527 -25.39 4.06 10.64
CA ASN A 527 -26.69 4.71 10.33
C ASN A 527 -27.80 4.33 11.32
N ILE A 528 -27.51 3.52 12.34
CA ILE A 528 -28.46 3.24 13.42
C ILE A 528 -28.36 4.38 14.43
N ASP A 529 -29.45 5.10 14.66
CA ASP A 529 -29.57 5.95 15.83
C ASP A 529 -29.70 5.05 17.07
N TYR A 530 -28.57 4.82 17.74
CA TYR A 530 -28.52 3.93 18.90
C TYR A 530 -29.36 4.43 20.08
N TYR A 531 -29.60 5.74 20.19
CA TYR A 531 -30.50 6.25 21.22
C TYR A 531 -31.94 5.86 20.94
N GLU A 532 -32.35 5.87 19.67
CA GLU A 532 -33.65 5.34 19.24
C GLU A 532 -33.76 3.86 19.60
N ARG A 533 -32.72 3.07 19.31
CA ARG A 533 -32.70 1.63 19.63
C ARG A 533 -32.76 1.32 21.12
N ILE A 534 -32.09 2.13 21.94
CA ILE A 534 -32.16 2.04 23.40
C ILE A 534 -33.59 2.35 23.86
N ALA A 535 -34.22 3.40 23.34
CA ALA A 535 -35.59 3.76 23.68
C ALA A 535 -36.61 2.69 23.22
N GLU A 536 -36.40 2.06 22.06
CA GLU A 536 -37.25 0.97 21.55
C GLU A 536 -37.14 -0.31 22.39
N ASN A 537 -35.92 -0.72 22.74
CA ASN A 537 -35.68 -2.02 23.38
C ASN A 537 -35.90 -2.00 24.90
N LEU A 538 -35.60 -0.88 25.58
CA LEU A 538 -35.73 -0.73 27.05
C LEU A 538 -37.11 -0.26 27.49
N GLN A 539 -38.12 -1.02 27.09
CA GLN A 539 -39.50 -0.82 27.51
C GLN A 539 -39.81 -1.66 28.75
N PHE A 540 -40.66 -1.15 29.65
CA PHE A 540 -41.03 -1.88 30.88
C PHE A 540 -41.72 -3.23 30.61
N ASN A 541 -42.26 -3.44 29.41
CA ASN A 541 -42.86 -4.69 28.99
C ASN A 541 -41.84 -5.74 28.50
N ASN A 542 -40.57 -5.38 28.30
CA ASN A 542 -39.51 -6.28 27.85
C ASN A 542 -38.79 -6.93 29.04
N THR A 543 -39.41 -7.97 29.60
CA THR A 543 -38.91 -8.65 30.82
C THR A 543 -37.47 -9.15 30.72
N PRO A 544 -37.02 -9.81 29.63
CA PRO A 544 -35.63 -10.26 29.49
C PRO A 544 -34.60 -9.13 29.56
N VAL A 545 -34.86 -8.02 28.85
CA VAL A 545 -33.97 -6.85 28.86
C VAL A 545 -33.93 -6.24 30.25
N MET A 546 -35.08 -6.08 30.92
CA MET A 546 -35.13 -5.53 32.29
C MET A 546 -34.38 -6.39 33.31
N ILE A 547 -34.41 -7.72 33.18
CA ILE A 547 -33.60 -8.62 34.01
C ILE A 547 -32.10 -8.38 33.76
N ALA A 548 -31.69 -8.31 32.49
CA ALA A 548 -30.30 -8.08 32.13
C ALA A 548 -29.79 -6.70 32.60
N THR A 549 -30.61 -5.66 32.47
CA THR A 549 -30.31 -4.31 32.97
C THR A 549 -30.12 -4.32 34.48
N ASN A 550 -31.07 -4.87 35.23
CA ASN A 550 -31.00 -4.92 36.69
C ASN A 550 -29.78 -5.71 37.17
N ALA A 551 -29.47 -6.85 36.55
CA ALA A 551 -28.30 -7.64 36.90
C ALA A 551 -27.00 -6.85 36.68
N CYS A 552 -26.87 -6.15 35.55
CA CYS A 552 -25.70 -5.31 35.25
C CYS A 552 -25.49 -4.23 36.32
N PHE A 553 -26.53 -3.48 36.69
CA PHE A 553 -26.44 -2.43 37.69
C PHE A 553 -26.15 -2.98 39.10
N ILE A 554 -26.76 -4.10 39.50
CA ILE A 554 -26.52 -4.74 40.79
C ILE A 554 -25.06 -5.18 40.91
N ILE A 555 -24.50 -5.81 39.86
CA ILE A 555 -23.10 -6.24 39.86
C ILE A 555 -22.16 -5.05 39.98
N GLY A 556 -22.39 -3.99 39.19
CA GLY A 556 -21.60 -2.76 39.27
C GLY A 556 -21.68 -2.11 40.66
N PHE A 557 -22.88 -2.03 41.24
CA PHE A 557 -23.07 -1.52 42.60
C PHE A 557 -22.30 -2.32 43.65
N LEU A 558 -22.31 -3.66 43.55
CA LEU A 558 -21.55 -4.52 44.45
C LEU A 558 -20.04 -4.32 44.31
N GLN A 559 -19.51 -4.23 43.07
CA GLN A 559 -18.09 -3.98 42.81
C GLN A 559 -17.62 -2.69 43.52
N TYR A 560 -18.36 -1.60 43.36
CA TYR A 560 -18.05 -0.33 44.02
C TYR A 560 -18.21 -0.38 45.53
N THR A 561 -19.25 -1.04 46.03
CA THR A 561 -19.48 -1.20 47.47
C THR A 561 -18.31 -1.91 48.13
N TYR A 562 -17.78 -2.97 47.51
CA TYR A 562 -16.59 -3.65 48.00
C TYR A 562 -15.35 -2.77 47.92
N ALA A 563 -15.11 -2.09 46.79
CA ALA A 563 -13.95 -1.22 46.61
C ALA A 563 -13.89 -0.10 47.65
N ILE A 564 -15.00 0.62 47.87
CA ILE A 564 -15.09 1.72 48.84
C ILE A 564 -14.95 1.21 50.27
N ARG A 565 -15.63 0.10 50.63
CA ARG A 565 -15.53 -0.44 52.00
C ARG A 565 -14.12 -0.92 52.32
N LEU A 566 -13.42 -1.52 51.35
CA LEU A 566 -12.01 -1.90 51.49
C LEU A 566 -11.12 -0.67 51.66
N LEU A 567 -11.32 0.35 50.84
CA LEU A 567 -10.59 1.61 50.93
C LEU A 567 -10.71 2.25 52.31
N ILE A 568 -11.94 2.38 52.83
CA ILE A 568 -12.21 3.01 54.14
C ILE A 568 -11.66 2.17 55.30
N ARG A 569 -11.82 0.84 55.24
CA ARG A 569 -11.46 -0.06 56.36
C ARG A 569 -9.96 -0.37 56.40
N ASP A 570 -9.41 -0.77 55.27
CA ASP A 570 -8.05 -1.29 55.17
C ASP A 570 -7.05 -0.17 54.82
N GLY A 571 -7.57 1.02 54.47
CA GLY A 571 -6.81 2.20 54.07
C GLY A 571 -6.18 2.08 52.70
N GLN A 572 -6.59 1.07 51.90
CA GLN A 572 -6.13 0.77 50.55
C GLN A 572 -7.26 0.04 49.81
N GLY A 573 -7.62 0.49 48.61
CA GLY A 573 -8.66 -0.12 47.77
C GLY A 573 -8.07 -1.03 46.68
N PRO A 574 -8.87 -1.92 46.05
CA PRO A 574 -8.38 -2.79 44.98
C PRO A 574 -8.23 -2.07 43.62
N ILE A 575 -8.83 -0.88 43.46
CA ILE A 575 -8.83 -0.13 42.19
C ILE A 575 -7.66 0.88 42.19
N PRO A 576 -6.76 0.84 41.19
CA PRO A 576 -5.62 1.74 41.12
C PRO A 576 -6.04 3.18 40.78
N PHE A 577 -5.23 4.16 41.20
CA PHE A 577 -5.58 5.58 41.10
C PHE A 577 -5.84 6.08 39.67
N TRP A 578 -5.06 5.63 38.68
CA TRP A 578 -5.26 6.02 37.27
C TRP A 578 -6.61 5.54 36.73
N MET A 579 -7.12 4.42 37.25
CA MET A 579 -8.37 3.83 36.81
C MET A 579 -9.56 4.61 37.38
N GLN A 580 -9.45 5.12 38.61
CA GLN A 580 -10.41 6.08 39.16
C GLN A 580 -10.49 7.35 38.30
N THR A 581 -9.35 7.90 37.85
CA THR A 581 -9.36 9.08 36.95
C THR A 581 -10.01 8.78 35.59
N PHE A 582 -9.85 7.56 35.07
CA PHE A 582 -10.52 7.11 33.86
C PHE A 582 -12.04 7.00 34.05
N TYR A 583 -12.49 6.40 35.15
CA TYR A 583 -13.92 6.27 35.45
C TYR A 583 -14.59 7.62 35.64
N VAL A 584 -13.98 8.58 36.35
CA VAL A 584 -14.52 9.95 36.45
C VAL A 584 -14.70 10.58 35.07
N ALA A 585 -13.71 10.44 34.18
CA ALA A 585 -13.82 10.97 32.82
C ALA A 585 -14.95 10.29 32.04
N HIS A 586 -14.98 8.97 32.07
CA HIS A 586 -15.97 8.16 31.38
C HIS A 586 -17.40 8.45 31.87
N GLU A 587 -17.64 8.42 33.18
CA GLU A 587 -18.95 8.62 33.78
C GLU A 587 -19.49 10.02 33.53
N LEU A 588 -18.67 11.06 33.70
CA LEU A 588 -19.11 12.44 33.41
C LEU A 588 -19.40 12.67 31.93
N THR A 589 -18.63 12.04 31.02
CA THR A 589 -18.95 12.06 29.59
C THR A 589 -20.29 11.37 29.30
N PHE A 590 -20.58 10.23 29.94
CA PHE A 590 -21.85 9.54 29.79
C PHE A 590 -23.04 10.30 30.41
N VAL A 591 -22.84 10.99 31.54
CA VAL A 591 -23.83 11.88 32.15
C VAL A 591 -24.25 12.93 31.14
N TYR A 592 -23.29 13.59 30.49
CA TYR A 592 -23.52 14.59 29.45
C TYR A 592 -24.30 14.02 28.26
N LEU A 593 -23.84 12.90 27.71
CA LEU A 593 -24.46 12.28 26.52
C LEU A 593 -25.90 11.83 26.77
N PHE A 594 -26.18 11.16 27.89
CA PHE A 594 -27.55 10.75 28.23
C PHE A 594 -28.44 11.93 28.62
N ALA A 595 -27.89 12.98 29.25
CA ALA A 595 -28.65 14.19 29.54
C ALA A 595 -29.01 14.96 28.26
N GLU A 596 -28.13 14.98 27.26
CA GLU A 596 -28.40 15.58 25.95
C GLU A 596 -29.40 14.76 25.13
N ALA A 597 -29.36 13.43 25.25
CA ALA A 597 -30.29 12.54 24.55
C ALA A 597 -31.70 12.55 25.14
N ALA A 598 -31.85 12.71 26.47
CA ALA A 598 -33.14 12.59 27.14
C ALA A 598 -34.27 13.47 26.53
N PRO A 599 -34.07 14.76 26.21
CA PRO A 599 -35.10 15.59 25.56
C PRO A 599 -35.47 15.12 24.14
N ARG A 600 -34.56 14.46 23.41
CA ARG A 600 -34.81 13.96 22.04
C ARG A 600 -35.74 12.73 22.03
N TYR A 601 -35.80 12.01 23.15
CA TYR A 601 -36.53 10.75 23.31
C TYR A 601 -37.59 10.82 24.41
N ASP A 602 -38.31 11.94 24.50
CA ASP A 602 -39.42 12.17 25.44
C ASP A 602 -39.09 11.84 26.90
N TYR A 603 -37.88 12.19 27.33
CA TYR A 603 -37.37 11.91 28.68
C TYR A 603 -37.42 10.42 29.06
N HIS A 604 -37.13 9.53 28.10
CA HIS A 604 -37.10 8.08 28.31
C HIS A 604 -36.38 7.72 29.62
N TRP A 605 -37.03 6.91 30.45
CA TRP A 605 -36.63 6.64 31.84
C TRP A 605 -35.18 6.16 31.94
N PHE A 606 -34.71 5.37 30.98
CA PHE A 606 -33.35 4.84 30.97
C PHE A 606 -32.29 5.95 30.88
N PHE A 607 -32.48 6.95 29.99
CA PHE A 607 -31.52 8.05 29.84
C PHE A 607 -31.47 8.93 31.09
N VAL A 608 -32.64 9.26 31.65
CA VAL A 608 -32.74 10.08 32.86
C VAL A 608 -32.15 9.34 34.07
N SER A 609 -32.58 8.11 34.31
CA SER A 609 -32.13 7.32 35.47
C SER A 609 -30.66 6.95 35.39
N THR A 610 -30.15 6.60 34.21
CA THR A 610 -28.72 6.26 34.01
C THR A 610 -27.85 7.51 34.11
N SER A 611 -28.27 8.65 33.58
CA SER A 611 -27.52 9.91 33.75
C SER A 611 -27.42 10.31 35.23
N LEU A 612 -28.53 10.31 35.97
CA LEU A 612 -28.52 10.61 37.41
C LEU A 612 -27.66 9.64 38.21
N SER A 613 -27.79 8.36 37.88
CA SER A 613 -27.01 7.27 38.46
C SER A 613 -25.52 7.49 38.26
N LEU A 614 -25.07 7.72 37.02
CA LEU A 614 -23.66 7.92 36.68
C LEU A 614 -23.08 9.17 37.35
N ALA A 615 -23.89 10.21 37.56
CA ALA A 615 -23.46 11.38 38.34
C ALA A 615 -23.18 11.02 39.81
N VAL A 616 -23.99 10.14 40.42
CA VAL A 616 -23.72 9.62 41.77
C VAL A 616 -22.44 8.78 41.77
N TRP A 617 -22.23 7.93 40.76
CA TRP A 617 -21.00 7.14 40.61
C TRP A 617 -19.75 8.02 40.48
N ALA A 618 -19.80 9.08 39.68
CA ALA A 618 -18.69 10.02 39.52
C ALA A 618 -18.32 10.71 40.85
N VAL A 619 -19.31 11.03 41.69
CA VAL A 619 -19.08 11.58 43.03
C VAL A 619 -18.37 10.56 43.93
N LEU A 620 -18.74 9.28 43.85
CA LEU A 620 -18.08 8.21 44.61
C LEU A 620 -16.63 7.99 44.16
N GLU A 621 -16.35 8.11 42.87
CA GLU A 621 -14.99 8.03 42.34
C GLU A 621 -14.12 9.21 42.79
N ILE A 622 -14.68 10.43 42.72
CA ILE A 622 -14.01 11.63 43.25
C ILE A 622 -13.75 11.48 44.75
N PHE A 623 -14.66 10.88 45.50
CA PHE A 623 -14.47 10.56 46.92
C PHE A 623 -13.32 9.56 47.12
N CYS A 624 -13.22 8.51 46.31
CA CYS A 624 -12.12 7.54 46.38
C CYS A 624 -10.77 8.19 46.08
N MET A 625 -10.71 9.05 45.06
CA MET A 625 -9.50 9.80 44.72
C MET A 625 -9.10 10.74 45.85
N TRP A 626 -10.06 11.49 46.40
CA TRP A 626 -9.84 12.37 47.55
C TRP A 626 -9.33 11.58 48.76
N TYR A 627 -9.95 10.44 49.07
CA TYR A 627 -9.53 9.60 50.20
C TYR A 627 -8.12 9.06 50.01
N THR A 628 -7.77 8.59 48.81
CA THR A 628 -6.42 8.12 48.45
C THR A 628 -5.39 9.22 48.63
N ILE A 629 -5.71 10.45 48.22
CA ILE A 629 -4.85 11.62 48.40
C ILE A 629 -4.75 11.97 49.88
N GLN A 630 -5.82 11.90 50.69
CA GLN A 630 -5.76 12.32 52.09
C GLN A 630 -5.13 11.28 53.03
N SER A 631 -5.41 9.99 52.83
CA SER A 631 -4.89 8.90 53.66
C SER A 631 -3.37 8.77 53.54
N PRO A 632 -2.58 8.97 54.62
CA PRO A 632 -1.11 8.92 54.53
C PRO A 632 -0.59 7.56 54.05
N LYS A 633 -1.25 6.47 54.46
CA LYS A 633 -0.88 5.10 54.10
C LYS A 633 -1.06 4.85 52.60
N ASP A 634 -2.20 5.28 52.05
CA ASP A 634 -2.54 5.04 50.64
C ASP A 634 -1.81 6.00 49.70
N ARG A 635 -1.66 7.26 50.12
CA ARG A 635 -0.90 8.28 49.40
C ARG A 635 0.54 7.83 49.16
N ILE A 636 1.20 7.30 50.19
CA ILE A 636 2.58 6.80 50.05
C ILE A 636 2.59 5.56 49.16
N ALA A 637 1.68 4.61 49.37
CA ALA A 637 1.62 3.39 48.56
C ALA A 637 1.43 3.70 47.06
N THR A 638 0.53 4.63 46.75
CA THR A 638 0.16 4.99 45.38
C THR A 638 1.21 5.86 44.69
N PHE A 639 1.70 6.90 45.37
CA PHE A 639 2.50 7.97 44.73
C PHE A 639 4.00 7.87 44.99
N SER A 640 4.46 6.99 45.89
CA SER A 640 5.90 6.84 46.14
C SER A 640 6.72 6.32 44.95
N PRO A 641 6.20 5.47 44.04
CA PRO A 641 6.93 5.11 42.83
C PRO A 641 7.16 6.29 41.88
N LEU A 642 6.29 7.32 41.92
CA LEU A 642 6.33 8.47 41.01
C LEU A 642 7.11 9.65 41.60
N PHE A 643 6.98 9.92 42.90
CA PHE A 643 7.51 11.13 43.54
C PHE A 643 8.42 10.85 44.75
N GLY A 644 8.77 9.59 45.02
CA GLY A 644 9.64 9.19 46.13
C GLY A 644 8.92 9.04 47.48
N LYS A 645 9.69 8.81 48.55
CA LYS A 645 9.16 8.34 49.86
C LYS A 645 8.16 9.28 50.56
N GLN A 646 8.17 10.58 50.26
CA GLN A 646 7.23 11.57 50.81
C GLN A 646 6.73 12.52 49.72
N PRO A 647 5.68 12.13 48.98
CA PRO A 647 5.16 12.94 47.88
C PRO A 647 4.46 14.19 48.41
N ALA A 648 4.85 15.37 47.91
CA ALA A 648 4.21 16.64 48.27
C ALA A 648 2.77 16.70 47.74
N THR A 649 1.82 17.14 48.58
CA THR A 649 0.40 17.22 48.20
C THR A 649 0.16 18.07 46.95
N SER A 650 0.93 19.15 46.77
CA SER A 650 0.84 20.02 45.58
C SER A 650 1.22 19.29 44.28
N SER A 651 2.27 18.47 44.30
CA SER A 651 2.69 17.66 43.16
C SER A 651 1.67 16.60 42.80
N ILE A 652 1.06 15.96 43.82
CA ILE A 652 -0.01 14.97 43.63
C ILE A 652 -1.25 15.62 43.00
N LEU A 653 -1.66 16.81 43.49
CA LEU A 653 -2.81 17.53 42.95
C LEU A 653 -2.59 17.93 41.48
N MET A 654 -1.39 18.42 41.15
CA MET A 654 -1.02 18.78 39.77
C MET A 654 -1.00 17.54 38.85
N TYR A 655 -0.44 16.42 39.32
CA TYR A 655 -0.48 15.15 38.61
C TYR A 655 -1.90 14.66 38.38
N THR A 656 -2.75 14.75 39.40
CA THR A 656 -4.17 14.35 39.32
C THR A 656 -4.91 15.18 38.28
N LEU A 657 -4.70 16.50 38.26
CA LEU A 657 -5.30 17.39 37.26
C LEU A 657 -4.85 17.02 35.84
N PHE A 658 -3.54 16.84 35.64
CA PHE A 658 -3.00 16.46 34.33
C PHE A 658 -3.51 15.11 33.85
N LEU A 659 -3.51 14.12 34.74
CA LEU A 659 -4.00 12.78 34.45
C LEU A 659 -5.49 12.81 34.12
N GLN A 660 -6.29 13.58 34.84
CA GLN A 660 -7.72 13.74 34.57
C GLN A 660 -7.98 14.35 33.20
N LEU A 661 -7.25 15.40 32.81
CA LEU A 661 -7.34 16.00 31.47
C LEU A 661 -6.95 15.01 30.38
N ALA A 662 -5.89 14.24 30.60
CA ALA A 662 -5.47 13.19 29.67
C ALA A 662 -6.55 12.09 29.53
N MET A 663 -7.19 11.67 30.63
CA MET A 663 -8.26 10.68 30.59
C MET A 663 -9.50 11.19 29.86
N PHE A 664 -9.89 12.46 30.04
CA PHE A 664 -10.95 13.08 29.23
C PHE A 664 -10.61 13.10 27.75
N ALA A 665 -9.37 13.44 27.38
CA ALA A 665 -8.93 13.39 26.00
C ALA A 665 -8.99 11.95 25.44
N VAL A 666 -8.57 10.94 26.21
CA VAL A 666 -8.65 9.53 25.79
C VAL A 666 -10.10 9.12 25.56
N VAL A 667 -11.01 9.38 26.51
CA VAL A 667 -12.43 9.04 26.38
C VAL A 667 -13.06 9.74 25.18
N TRP A 668 -12.78 11.04 24.97
CA TRP A 668 -13.33 11.79 23.85
C TRP A 668 -12.80 11.32 22.50
N ILE A 669 -11.49 11.06 22.41
CA ILE A 669 -10.87 10.49 21.21
C ILE A 669 -11.47 9.11 20.93
N MET A 670 -11.68 8.27 21.94
CA MET A 670 -12.33 6.97 21.76
C MET A 670 -13.74 7.12 21.19
N ILE A 671 -14.54 8.05 21.71
CA ILE A 671 -15.91 8.29 21.20
C ILE A 671 -15.87 8.82 19.76
N GLU A 672 -14.99 9.78 19.46
CA GLU A 672 -14.88 10.38 18.12
C GLU A 672 -14.35 9.37 17.07
N PHE A 673 -13.38 8.53 17.45
CA PHE A 673 -12.80 7.53 16.53
C PHE A 673 -13.68 6.30 16.34
N LEU A 674 -14.51 5.95 17.33
CA LEU A 674 -15.36 4.76 17.27
C LEU A 674 -16.77 5.07 16.72
N ASP A 675 -17.08 6.34 16.44
CA ASP A 675 -18.41 6.85 16.05
C ASP A 675 -19.51 6.56 17.10
N ALA A 676 -20.63 7.26 16.98
CA ALA A 676 -21.66 7.31 18.02
C ALA A 676 -22.26 5.92 18.37
N GLY A 677 -22.33 5.00 17.41
CA GLY A 677 -22.85 3.63 17.60
C GLY A 677 -21.96 2.69 18.42
N SER A 678 -20.65 2.96 18.51
CA SER A 678 -19.71 2.12 19.27
C SER A 678 -19.57 2.54 20.74
N PHE A 679 -20.31 3.55 21.17
CA PHE A 679 -20.32 4.05 22.54
C PHE A 679 -20.61 2.95 23.58
N MET A 680 -21.49 2.00 23.30
CA MET A 680 -21.75 0.88 24.21
C MET A 680 -20.55 -0.07 24.39
N LEU A 681 -19.63 -0.12 23.42
CA LEU A 681 -18.37 -0.86 23.55
C LEU A 681 -17.44 -0.23 24.58
N THR A 682 -17.50 1.09 24.81
CA THR A 682 -16.72 1.72 25.87
C THR A 682 -17.27 1.33 27.25
N GLY A 683 -18.58 1.13 27.38
CA GLY A 683 -19.21 0.54 28.56
C GLY A 683 -18.90 -0.94 28.77
N ALA A 684 -18.54 -1.69 27.73
CA ALA A 684 -18.00 -3.04 27.90
C ALA A 684 -16.53 -3.01 28.31
N LEU A 685 -15.76 -2.07 27.76
CA LEU A 685 -14.36 -1.84 28.09
C LEU A 685 -14.18 -1.49 29.58
N THR A 686 -15.06 -0.69 30.17
CA THR A 686 -15.01 -0.38 31.61
C THR A 686 -15.09 -1.64 32.46
N ASN A 687 -15.91 -2.63 32.08
CA ASN A 687 -16.01 -3.92 32.76
C ASN A 687 -14.74 -4.77 32.57
N VAL A 688 -14.15 -4.74 31.36
CA VAL A 688 -12.84 -5.39 31.09
C VAL A 688 -11.75 -4.79 31.98
N LEU A 689 -11.68 -3.46 32.07
CA LEU A 689 -10.73 -2.75 32.92
C LEU A 689 -10.97 -3.04 34.40
N MET A 690 -12.22 -3.24 34.83
CA MET A 690 -12.54 -3.62 36.21
C MET A 690 -11.96 -4.99 36.59
N ILE A 691 -11.87 -5.91 35.62
CA ILE A 691 -11.31 -7.25 35.82
C ILE A 691 -9.78 -7.22 35.75
N ILE A 692 -9.20 -6.55 34.76
CA ILE A 692 -7.75 -6.61 34.47
C ILE A 692 -6.96 -5.52 35.20
N GLY A 693 -7.50 -4.31 35.34
CA GLY A 693 -6.80 -3.16 35.93
C GLY A 693 -6.22 -3.41 37.33
N PRO A 694 -6.96 -4.06 38.24
CA PRO A 694 -6.47 -4.41 39.58
C PRO A 694 -5.36 -5.49 39.63
N THR A 695 -4.97 -6.09 38.50
CA THR A 695 -4.04 -7.25 38.49
C THR A 695 -2.75 -6.99 39.24
N HIS A 696 -2.15 -5.80 39.06
CA HIS A 696 -0.91 -5.47 39.76
C HIS A 696 -1.10 -5.51 41.28
N GLU A 697 -2.19 -4.93 41.78
CA GLU A 697 -2.55 -4.94 43.20
C GLU A 697 -2.80 -6.34 43.74
N TYR A 698 -3.39 -7.21 42.91
CA TYR A 698 -3.65 -8.60 43.30
C TYR A 698 -2.34 -9.38 43.43
N LEU A 699 -1.35 -9.12 42.58
CA LEU A 699 -0.09 -9.86 42.56
C LEU A 699 0.96 -9.29 43.53
N SER A 700 0.96 -7.98 43.80
CA SER A 700 2.01 -7.32 44.58
C SER A 700 1.82 -7.36 46.09
N ARG A 701 0.57 -7.57 46.58
CA ARG A 701 0.24 -7.35 47.99
C ARG A 701 0.66 -8.45 48.96
N GLY A 702 0.77 -9.71 48.51
CA GLY A 702 1.14 -10.85 49.35
C GLY A 702 0.25 -11.12 50.59
N SER A 703 -0.87 -10.39 50.73
CA SER A 703 -1.83 -10.48 51.82
C SER A 703 -3.20 -10.01 51.33
N ARG A 704 -4.29 -10.36 52.04
CA ARG A 704 -5.63 -9.90 51.65
C ARG A 704 -5.93 -8.44 52.04
N ASN A 705 -4.97 -7.66 52.55
CA ASN A 705 -5.23 -6.26 52.94
C ASN A 705 -5.62 -5.40 51.73
N GLY A 706 -6.78 -4.75 51.80
CA GLY A 706 -7.37 -3.98 50.70
C GLY A 706 -7.82 -4.83 49.50
N LEU A 707 -7.86 -6.16 49.65
CA LEU A 707 -8.43 -7.13 48.72
C LEU A 707 -9.59 -7.90 49.39
N SER A 708 -10.48 -8.49 48.61
CA SER A 708 -11.62 -9.27 49.11
C SER A 708 -11.96 -10.37 48.12
N ILE A 709 -12.28 -11.56 48.62
CA ILE A 709 -12.84 -12.65 47.82
C ILE A 709 -14.21 -12.23 47.28
N GLY A 710 -15.02 -11.54 48.07
CA GLY A 710 -16.29 -10.95 47.61
C GLY A 710 -16.11 -10.04 46.39
N PHE A 711 -15.12 -9.14 46.40
CA PHE A 711 -14.79 -8.31 45.23
C PHE A 711 -14.37 -9.15 44.01
N CYS A 712 -13.54 -10.19 44.23
CA CYS A 712 -13.13 -11.08 43.14
C CYS A 712 -14.33 -11.84 42.54
N LEU A 713 -15.26 -12.32 43.36
CA LEU A 713 -16.49 -12.98 42.91
C LEU A 713 -17.39 -12.02 42.12
N THR A 714 -17.45 -10.75 42.50
CA THR A 714 -18.17 -9.75 41.70
C THR A 714 -17.53 -9.52 40.33
N ASN A 715 -16.20 -9.62 40.21
CA ASN A 715 -15.52 -9.56 38.91
C ASN A 715 -15.77 -10.80 38.04
N VAL A 716 -15.88 -11.99 38.65
CA VAL A 716 -16.30 -13.22 37.94
C VAL A 716 -17.73 -13.05 37.41
N ALA A 717 -18.65 -12.55 38.25
CA ALA A 717 -20.02 -12.27 37.83
C ALA A 717 -20.08 -11.23 36.69
N CYS A 718 -19.25 -10.19 36.78
CA CYS A 718 -19.13 -9.16 35.75
C CYS A 718 -18.64 -9.72 34.40
N ALA A 719 -17.64 -10.61 34.40
CA ALA A 719 -17.14 -11.26 33.19
C ALA A 719 -18.25 -12.05 32.46
N ILE A 720 -19.06 -12.79 33.23
CA ILE A 720 -20.19 -13.56 32.70
C ILE A 720 -21.25 -12.60 32.14
N TRP A 721 -21.71 -11.64 32.96
CA TRP A 721 -22.84 -10.80 32.60
C TRP A 721 -22.57 -9.76 31.51
N THR A 722 -21.30 -9.43 31.25
CA THR A 722 -20.94 -8.49 30.17
C THR A 722 -21.01 -9.14 28.80
N PHE A 723 -20.57 -10.40 28.69
CA PHE A 723 -20.34 -11.05 27.38
C PHE A 723 -21.23 -12.28 27.12
N ALA A 724 -22.02 -12.75 28.09
CA ALA A 724 -22.96 -13.84 27.88
C ALA A 724 -24.04 -13.49 26.83
N PRO A 725 -24.65 -14.48 26.15
CA PRO A 725 -25.69 -14.24 25.15
C PRO A 725 -26.95 -13.57 25.71
N PHE A 726 -27.14 -13.59 27.03
CA PHE A 726 -28.21 -12.90 27.74
C PHE A 726 -27.79 -11.55 28.34
N SER A 727 -26.62 -11.03 27.98
CA SER A 727 -26.11 -9.76 28.50
C SER A 727 -26.98 -8.58 28.05
N LEU A 728 -26.88 -7.48 28.79
CA LEU A 728 -27.52 -6.22 28.41
C LEU A 728 -27.06 -5.76 27.02
N GLY A 729 -25.77 -5.93 26.70
CA GLY A 729 -25.22 -5.61 25.38
C GLY A 729 -25.86 -6.46 24.27
N ALA A 730 -25.91 -7.78 24.44
CA ALA A 730 -26.49 -8.70 23.47
C ALA A 730 -27.99 -8.48 23.28
N ALA A 731 -28.70 -8.09 24.34
CA ALA A 731 -30.13 -7.83 24.29
C ALA A 731 -30.49 -6.47 23.65
N MET A 732 -29.62 -5.46 23.74
CA MET A 732 -29.87 -4.12 23.16
C MET A 732 -29.29 -3.95 21.75
N LEU A 733 -28.12 -4.53 21.48
CA LEU A 733 -27.34 -4.41 20.25
C LEU A 733 -26.72 -5.76 19.87
N PRO A 734 -27.55 -6.77 19.51
CA PRO A 734 -27.06 -8.11 19.15
C PRO A 734 -26.04 -8.07 17.99
N GLU A 735 -26.15 -7.12 17.08
CA GLU A 735 -25.23 -6.95 15.95
C GLU A 735 -23.77 -6.72 16.42
N ILE A 736 -23.60 -6.14 17.61
CA ILE A 736 -22.30 -5.83 18.20
C ILE A 736 -21.90 -6.89 19.24
N PHE A 737 -22.84 -7.27 20.11
CA PHE A 737 -22.56 -8.09 21.30
C PHE A 737 -22.91 -9.58 21.14
N ASP A 738 -23.82 -9.95 20.25
CA ASP A 738 -24.10 -11.34 19.87
C ASP A 738 -23.18 -11.76 18.71
N GLN A 739 -21.88 -11.70 19.00
CA GLN A 739 -20.82 -12.03 18.05
C GLN A 739 -19.86 -13.06 18.66
N PRO A 740 -19.36 -14.04 17.88
CA PRO A 740 -18.44 -15.06 18.39
C PRO A 740 -17.23 -14.50 19.14
N MET A 741 -16.69 -13.37 18.68
CA MET A 741 -15.54 -12.72 19.32
C MET A 741 -15.85 -12.17 20.71
N MET A 742 -17.07 -11.70 20.95
CA MET A 742 -17.49 -11.21 22.28
C MET A 742 -17.60 -12.37 23.27
N TYR A 743 -18.11 -13.53 22.83
CA TYR A 743 -18.14 -14.74 23.65
C TYR A 743 -16.74 -15.25 23.98
N VAL A 744 -15.81 -15.24 23.01
CA VAL A 744 -14.41 -15.60 23.25
C VAL A 744 -13.78 -14.67 24.29
N ALA A 745 -14.00 -13.35 24.18
CA ALA A 745 -13.53 -12.38 25.16
C ALA A 745 -14.10 -12.68 26.56
N GLY A 746 -15.39 -13.00 26.64
CA GLY A 746 -16.05 -13.42 27.89
C GLY A 746 -15.42 -14.66 28.53
N VAL A 747 -15.14 -15.70 27.75
CA VAL A 747 -14.48 -16.93 28.25
C VAL A 747 -13.07 -16.64 28.77
N ILE A 748 -12.29 -15.82 28.06
CA ILE A 748 -10.95 -15.42 28.48
C ILE A 748 -11.02 -14.65 29.81
N LEU A 749 -11.91 -13.66 29.91
CA LEU A 749 -12.07 -12.85 31.12
C LEU A 749 -12.62 -13.64 32.30
N PHE A 750 -13.49 -14.61 32.04
CA PHE A 750 -13.97 -15.54 33.06
C PHE A 750 -12.80 -16.38 33.60
N GLY A 751 -12.02 -17.01 32.72
CA GLY A 751 -10.84 -17.78 33.13
C GLY A 751 -9.84 -16.93 33.91
N TYR A 752 -9.61 -15.69 33.46
CA TYR A 752 -8.71 -14.74 34.10
C TYR A 752 -9.19 -14.29 35.49
N SER A 753 -10.47 -13.95 35.63
CA SER A 753 -11.07 -13.54 36.92
C SER A 753 -11.11 -14.69 37.93
N VAL A 754 -11.35 -15.92 37.48
CA VAL A 754 -11.25 -17.13 38.31
C VAL A 754 -9.80 -17.32 38.78
N TRP A 755 -8.82 -17.22 37.89
CA TRP A 755 -7.41 -17.29 38.26
C TRP A 755 -7.03 -16.25 39.31
N LEU A 756 -7.39 -14.98 39.11
CA LEU A 756 -7.17 -13.92 40.09
C LEU A 756 -7.83 -14.21 41.44
N THR A 757 -9.03 -14.79 41.43
CA THR A 757 -9.72 -15.22 42.66
C THR A 757 -8.92 -16.29 43.39
N THR A 758 -8.33 -17.26 42.69
CA THR A 758 -7.49 -18.29 43.31
C THR A 758 -6.21 -17.72 43.92
N VAL A 759 -5.61 -16.71 43.27
CA VAL A 759 -4.44 -15.99 43.80
C VAL A 759 -4.80 -15.30 45.13
N VAL A 760 -5.87 -14.51 45.16
CA VAL A 760 -6.29 -13.80 46.39
C VAL A 760 -6.71 -14.78 47.49
N ALA A 761 -7.33 -15.91 47.12
CA ALA A 761 -7.67 -16.98 48.06
C ALA A 761 -6.43 -17.65 48.66
N SER A 762 -5.29 -17.70 47.96
CA SER A 762 -4.05 -18.25 48.50
C SER A 762 -3.40 -17.38 49.58
N TYR A 763 -3.71 -16.08 49.64
CA TYR A 763 -3.13 -15.17 50.62
C TYR A 763 -3.67 -15.39 52.03
N PRO A 764 -2.85 -15.09 53.07
CA PRO A 764 -3.27 -15.17 54.47
C PRO A 764 -4.56 -14.39 54.75
N PRO A 765 -5.52 -14.97 55.50
CA PRO A 765 -6.78 -14.31 55.84
C PRO A 765 -6.56 -13.08 56.73
N LYS A 766 -7.47 -12.12 56.64
CA LYS A 766 -7.41 -10.88 57.44
C LYS A 766 -7.60 -11.19 58.92
N THR A 767 -6.65 -10.81 59.76
CA THR A 767 -6.79 -10.87 61.22
C THR A 767 -7.64 -9.70 61.73
N ALA A 768 -8.55 -9.94 62.67
CA ALA A 768 -9.33 -8.88 63.29
C ALA A 768 -8.45 -8.04 64.23
N THR A 769 -8.28 -6.75 63.94
CA THR A 769 -7.56 -5.80 64.80
C THR A 769 -8.52 -5.23 65.85
N LYS A 770 -8.08 -5.13 67.11
CA LYS A 770 -8.89 -4.63 68.23
C LYS A 770 -9.33 -3.18 67.94
N GLY A 771 -10.64 -2.93 67.79
CA GLY A 771 -11.20 -1.61 67.48
C GLY A 771 -11.56 -1.35 66.02
N GLN A 772 -11.33 -2.29 65.09
CA GLN A 772 -11.79 -2.19 63.69
C GLN A 772 -13.05 -3.02 63.42
N SER A 773 -13.82 -2.63 62.40
CA SER A 773 -14.99 -3.38 61.92
C SER A 773 -14.61 -4.76 61.35
N THR A 774 -15.58 -5.68 61.35
CA THR A 774 -15.43 -7.07 60.89
C THR A 774 -14.76 -7.16 59.52
N PRO A 775 -13.89 -8.18 59.28
CA PRO A 775 -13.29 -8.43 57.97
C PRO A 775 -14.31 -8.45 56.84
N ILE A 776 -14.03 -7.64 55.81
CA ILE A 776 -14.76 -7.68 54.55
C ILE A 776 -14.19 -8.87 53.77
N TRP A 777 -15.00 -9.92 53.66
CA TRP A 777 -14.69 -11.16 52.97
C TRP A 777 -14.90 -11.02 51.48
#